data_AF-A0A7R8WJQ0-F1
#
_entry.id   AF-A0A7R8WJQ0-F1
#
_cell.length_a   1.000
_cell.length_b   1.000
_cell.length_c   1.000
_cell.angle_alpha   90.00
_cell.angle_beta   90.00
_cell.angle_gamma   90.00
#
_symmetry.space_group_name_H-M   'P 1'
#
loop_
_entity.id
_entity.type
_entity.pdbx_description
1 polymer ?
#
loop_
_entity_poly.entity_id
_entity_poly.type
_entity_poly.pdbx_seq_one_letter_code
_entity_poly.pdbx_strand_id
1 'polypeptide(L)'
;MHPEDLRNLIVFGAISILLWMAYSHFVLQPQKEQMRAAQKIQQQESLEKQVAAGMATEEARPREEVVAEQETQGMRVKIDNDLVFGSINLTGARLDDLGLKTYYKTVEKEENSIVLYPKGTPHPKYIEQGWVSPDKNLKLPDSKTSWQLVAGDVLAPNSPVTLRWNNGQGLVFERVISLNEDYLFTTVNRVINNTQAAVILYPYSLIAQRDIPEGFMGRYVVHEGPIGYFGDELYEETYGKMDKEPLIVKTASKGWIGLTTKNWHTALIPEQGTENKFRLVYTKGASEKVKDLYQSDITGTVLTAQAGEMAEAKVNIYAGAKKLSLLNKYEKQLNVPHFDLAVDFGIFYFLTRPFFFIINFFYGYVGNFGIAIILFTIVLRICVYPLANTSFKSFANMRKIGPQMTELREKYKDDKQAMQQELVKLYQKEKVNPMAGCLPMLVQIPIFFSLFKVLSNTIEMRHAPFFGWIQDLSAPDPTSFWNLFGFAPWDWSGPSVLAIGIWPILMLITMILQRKLSPPPADKFQAQLFAMMPWMMTIILAKFAAGLVIYWTFNNLFSTIQQYIITTRMGVKVDFIGNLLGRNPEPTPIEGVHPEAALVEEEIETALGIDQEDTPENAMKKSDKKKAPEFSDEEINEARLLFAGSCDFVLGVAGLEQLPDADRNEVAFAGRSNVGKSSLINALTGRNTLARTSNTPGRTSELNFFALGSKEAGGALYLVDMPGYGYAKVSKTTREKWNRLIKNYLRGRPNLRMVFILIDGRHGLKDSDEHLMTMLDEAAVSYRIILTKCDKSKKAEIEKIEADLRASLKKHVAAYPEFLRTSALKNKGIEEFRAIITALR
;
A
#
# COMPACT_ATOMS: atom_id res chain seq x y z
N MET A 1 -57.86 -18.65 -16.40
CA MET A 1 -56.65 -19.49 -16.53
C MET A 1 -56.64 -20.45 -15.37
N HIS A 2 -56.45 -21.74 -15.62
CA HIS A 2 -56.34 -22.70 -14.53
C HIS A 2 -55.10 -22.33 -13.69
N PRO A 3 -55.09 -22.55 -12.36
CA PRO A 3 -53.94 -22.21 -11.51
C PRO A 3 -52.62 -22.82 -12.01
N GLU A 4 -52.71 -23.97 -12.68
CA GLU A 4 -51.57 -24.65 -13.30
C GLU A 4 -51.07 -23.93 -14.56
N ASP A 5 -51.95 -23.32 -15.35
CA ASP A 5 -51.57 -22.54 -16.53
C ASP A 5 -50.85 -21.26 -16.13
N LEU A 6 -51.31 -20.60 -15.05
CA LEU A 6 -50.65 -19.41 -14.51
C LEU A 6 -49.26 -19.76 -13.95
N ARG A 7 -49.12 -20.89 -13.25
CA ARG A 7 -47.83 -21.39 -12.78
C ARG A 7 -46.89 -21.68 -13.96
N ASN A 8 -47.39 -22.36 -14.99
CA ASN A 8 -46.58 -22.71 -16.15
C ASN A 8 -46.17 -21.47 -16.96
N LEU A 9 -47.04 -20.45 -17.05
CA LEU A 9 -46.73 -19.16 -17.68
C LEU A 9 -45.66 -18.38 -16.90
N ILE A 10 -45.75 -18.35 -15.56
CA ILE A 10 -44.75 -17.71 -14.70
C ILE A 10 -43.41 -18.43 -14.79
N VAL A 11 -43.41 -19.77 -14.78
CA VAL A 11 -42.20 -20.58 -14.95
C VAL A 11 -41.58 -20.36 -16.33
N PHE A 12 -42.40 -20.35 -17.39
CA PHE A 12 -41.93 -20.03 -18.73
C PHE A 12 -41.33 -18.63 -18.81
N GLY A 13 -42.01 -17.61 -18.26
CA GLY A 13 -41.49 -16.25 -18.21
C GLY A 13 -40.17 -16.14 -17.46
N ALA A 14 -40.03 -16.84 -16.33
CA ALA A 14 -38.78 -16.89 -15.56
C ALA A 14 -37.65 -17.55 -16.34
N ILE A 15 -37.93 -18.65 -17.07
CA ILE A 15 -36.96 -19.35 -17.91
C ILE A 15 -36.56 -18.49 -19.12
N SER A 16 -37.50 -17.82 -19.79
CA SER A 16 -37.21 -16.91 -20.90
C SER A 16 -36.35 -15.73 -20.46
N ILE A 17 -36.60 -15.17 -19.29
CA ILE A 17 -35.77 -14.10 -18.71
C ILE A 17 -34.37 -14.64 -18.37
N LEU A 18 -34.26 -15.82 -17.78
CA LEU A 18 -32.96 -16.46 -17.49
C LEU A 18 -32.17 -16.75 -18.77
N LEU A 19 -32.83 -17.24 -19.81
CA LEU A 19 -32.21 -17.48 -21.12
C LEU A 19 -31.78 -16.17 -21.79
N TRP A 20 -32.58 -15.12 -21.70
CA TRP A 20 -32.21 -13.80 -22.20
C TRP A 20 -31.03 -13.19 -21.42
N MET A 21 -31.00 -13.33 -20.09
CA MET A 21 -29.85 -12.91 -19.28
C MET A 21 -28.59 -13.71 -19.60
N ALA A 22 -28.71 -15.04 -19.77
CA ALA A 22 -27.59 -15.89 -20.16
C ALA A 22 -27.08 -15.53 -21.57
N TYR A 23 -27.97 -15.34 -22.54
CA TYR A 23 -27.60 -14.91 -23.89
C TYR A 23 -26.97 -13.50 -23.88
N SER A 24 -27.54 -12.58 -23.08
CA SER A 24 -27.01 -11.23 -22.87
C SER A 24 -25.58 -11.25 -22.31
N HIS A 25 -25.33 -12.10 -21.31
CA HIS A 25 -24.05 -12.15 -20.59
C HIS A 25 -22.98 -12.99 -21.31
N PHE A 26 -23.35 -14.14 -21.88
CA PHE A 26 -22.40 -15.07 -22.50
C PHE A 26 -22.18 -14.83 -23.99
N VAL A 27 -23.07 -14.11 -24.69
CA VAL A 27 -22.96 -13.90 -26.14
C VAL A 27 -22.86 -12.41 -26.50
N LEU A 28 -23.81 -11.59 -26.04
CA LEU A 28 -23.86 -10.16 -26.38
C LEU A 28 -22.75 -9.33 -25.71
N GLN A 29 -22.42 -9.59 -24.44
CA GLN A 29 -21.34 -8.87 -23.76
C GLN A 29 -19.96 -9.13 -24.38
N PRO A 30 -19.55 -10.39 -24.64
CA PRO A 30 -18.29 -10.67 -25.33
C PRO A 30 -18.22 -10.05 -26.73
N GLN A 31 -19.32 -10.08 -27.50
CA GLN A 31 -19.36 -9.41 -28.82
C GLN A 31 -19.25 -7.88 -28.70
N LYS A 32 -19.90 -7.26 -27.71
CA LYS A 32 -19.77 -5.81 -27.44
C LYS A 32 -18.37 -5.45 -26.97
N GLU A 33 -17.72 -6.29 -26.18
CA GLU A 33 -16.34 -6.11 -25.74
C GLU A 33 -15.35 -6.26 -26.90
N GLN A 34 -15.56 -7.25 -27.78
CA GLN A 34 -14.76 -7.42 -29.01
C GLN A 34 -14.94 -6.23 -29.97
N MET A 35 -16.16 -5.74 -30.17
CA MET A 35 -16.40 -4.53 -30.97
C MET A 35 -15.80 -3.27 -30.34
N ARG A 36 -15.87 -3.11 -29.01
CA ARG A 36 -15.22 -2.01 -28.29
C ARG A 36 -13.69 -2.12 -28.33
N ALA A 37 -13.13 -3.33 -28.25
CA ALA A 37 -11.71 -3.58 -28.39
C ALA A 37 -11.23 -3.29 -29.81
N ALA A 38 -11.98 -3.71 -30.84
CA ALA A 38 -11.71 -3.38 -32.23
C ALA A 38 -11.79 -1.87 -32.50
N GLN A 39 -12.80 -1.18 -31.96
CA GLN A 39 -12.89 0.29 -32.03
C GLN A 39 -11.74 0.97 -31.28
N LYS A 40 -11.32 0.46 -30.11
CA LYS A 40 -10.16 0.97 -29.37
C LYS A 40 -8.87 0.78 -30.16
N ILE A 41 -8.65 -0.38 -30.77
CA ILE A 41 -7.49 -0.67 -31.62
C ILE A 41 -7.47 0.22 -32.85
N GLN A 42 -8.61 0.40 -33.53
CA GLN A 42 -8.71 1.25 -34.71
C GLN A 42 -8.55 2.75 -34.37
N GLN A 43 -9.03 3.17 -33.19
CA GLN A 43 -8.82 4.52 -32.66
C GLN A 43 -7.37 4.73 -32.22
N GLN A 44 -6.73 3.71 -31.66
CA GLN A 44 -5.31 3.70 -31.27
C GLN A 44 -4.39 3.72 -32.50
N GLU A 45 -4.68 2.95 -33.56
CA GLU A 45 -3.95 3.02 -34.84
C GLU A 45 -4.12 4.37 -35.52
N SER A 46 -5.28 5.02 -35.39
CA SER A 46 -5.51 6.37 -35.91
C SER A 46 -4.74 7.45 -35.13
N LEU A 47 -4.58 7.27 -33.81
CA LEU A 47 -3.79 8.14 -32.93
C LEU A 47 -2.29 7.94 -33.16
N GLU A 48 -1.83 6.69 -33.31
CA GLU A 48 -0.43 6.35 -33.62
C GLU A 48 0.00 6.88 -34.99
N LYS A 49 -0.87 6.78 -36.01
CA LYS A 49 -0.62 7.36 -37.34
C LYS A 49 -0.61 8.90 -37.36
N GLN A 50 -1.38 9.56 -36.48
CA GLN A 50 -1.36 11.03 -36.34
C GLN A 50 -0.11 11.53 -35.58
N VAL A 51 0.39 10.77 -34.60
CA VAL A 51 1.55 11.15 -33.79
C VAL A 51 2.89 10.82 -34.48
N ALA A 52 2.96 9.71 -35.23
CA ALA A 52 4.15 9.32 -35.98
C ALA A 52 4.51 10.30 -37.12
N ALA A 53 3.54 11.06 -37.63
CA ALA A 53 3.75 12.03 -38.72
C ALA A 53 4.41 13.36 -38.28
N GLY A 54 4.77 13.53 -37.00
CA GLY A 54 5.18 14.83 -36.46
C GLY A 54 6.49 14.91 -35.66
N MET A 55 7.27 13.84 -35.51
CA MET A 55 8.40 13.83 -34.55
C MET A 55 9.76 14.00 -35.24
N ALA A 56 10.28 15.22 -35.24
CA ALA A 56 11.70 15.49 -35.39
C ALA A 56 12.41 15.26 -34.04
N THR A 57 13.51 14.52 -34.06
CA THR A 57 14.43 14.33 -32.94
C THR A 57 15.28 15.59 -32.75
N GLU A 58 14.82 16.54 -31.95
CA GLU A 58 15.66 17.61 -31.42
C GLU A 58 16.30 17.15 -30.11
N GLU A 59 17.59 17.43 -29.93
CA GLU A 59 18.26 17.24 -28.63
C GLU A 59 17.67 18.20 -27.59
N ALA A 60 17.46 17.70 -26.37
CA ALA A 60 16.90 18.49 -25.29
C ALA A 60 17.90 19.57 -24.84
N ARG A 61 17.44 20.83 -24.79
CA ARG A 61 18.21 22.01 -24.37
C ARG A 61 17.68 22.61 -23.07
N PRO A 62 18.51 23.37 -22.31
CA PRO A 62 18.04 24.13 -21.14
C PRO A 62 16.87 25.04 -21.47
N ARG A 63 15.96 25.24 -20.50
CA ARG A 63 14.76 26.07 -20.68
C ARG A 63 15.11 27.47 -21.14
N GLU A 64 16.09 28.09 -20.48
CA GLU A 64 16.50 29.48 -20.69
C GLU A 64 16.94 29.73 -22.14
N GLU A 65 17.64 28.78 -22.75
CA GLU A 65 18.07 28.84 -24.15
C GLU A 65 16.87 28.76 -25.12
N VAL A 66 15.97 27.80 -24.89
CA VAL A 66 14.78 27.61 -25.74
C VAL A 66 13.86 28.83 -25.68
N VAL A 67 13.64 29.37 -24.48
CA VAL A 67 12.81 30.57 -24.29
C VAL A 67 13.46 31.78 -24.95
N ALA A 68 14.75 32.04 -24.70
CA ALA A 68 15.44 33.20 -25.25
C ALA A 68 15.47 33.20 -26.79
N GLU A 69 15.72 32.04 -27.41
CA GLU A 69 15.69 31.91 -28.87
C GLU A 69 14.30 32.28 -29.44
N GLN A 70 13.23 31.73 -28.87
CA GLN A 70 11.87 31.98 -29.32
C GLN A 70 11.40 33.42 -29.04
N GLU A 71 11.85 34.02 -27.94
CA GLU A 71 11.60 35.43 -27.63
C GLU A 71 12.28 36.37 -28.63
N THR A 72 13.54 36.11 -29.00
CA THR A 72 14.25 36.94 -30.01
C THR A 72 13.60 36.87 -31.39
N GLN A 73 12.91 35.77 -31.70
CA GLN A 73 12.13 35.58 -32.93
C GLN A 73 10.73 36.21 -32.86
N GLY A 74 10.36 36.87 -31.75
CA GLY A 74 9.05 37.48 -31.56
C GLY A 74 7.90 36.47 -31.46
N MET A 75 8.20 35.22 -31.13
CA MET A 75 7.22 34.12 -31.09
C MET A 75 6.53 33.96 -29.73
N ARG A 76 6.79 34.87 -28.77
CA ARG A 76 6.33 34.73 -27.39
C ARG A 76 5.69 36.00 -26.84
N VAL A 77 4.69 35.81 -25.98
CA VAL A 77 4.01 36.88 -25.23
C VAL A 77 4.27 36.68 -23.75
N LYS A 78 4.73 37.72 -23.06
CA LYS A 78 5.13 37.62 -21.64
C LYS A 78 3.92 37.42 -20.72
N ILE A 79 4.12 36.63 -19.66
CA ILE A 79 3.21 36.46 -18.53
C ILE A 79 3.89 37.03 -17.28
N ASP A 80 3.20 37.90 -16.54
CA ASP A 80 3.73 38.47 -15.32
C ASP A 80 2.63 38.87 -14.32
N ASN A 81 2.73 38.37 -13.09
CA ASN A 81 1.97 38.88 -11.93
C ASN A 81 2.83 38.75 -10.65
N ASP A 82 2.28 38.98 -9.46
CA ASP A 82 3.04 38.89 -8.20
C ASP A 82 3.54 37.48 -7.86
N LEU A 83 2.91 36.43 -8.39
CA LEU A 83 3.18 35.03 -8.04
C LEU A 83 3.81 34.21 -9.16
N VAL A 84 3.61 34.57 -10.43
CA VAL A 84 4.05 33.84 -11.61
C VAL A 84 4.77 34.74 -12.62
N PHE A 85 5.67 34.12 -13.37
CA PHE A 85 6.33 34.71 -14.54
C PHE A 85 6.42 33.64 -15.64
N GLY A 86 6.57 34.05 -16.89
CA GLY A 86 6.76 33.13 -18.00
C GLY A 86 6.31 33.74 -19.30
N SER A 87 5.84 32.89 -20.22
CA SER A 87 5.37 33.34 -21.53
C SER A 87 4.46 32.34 -22.22
N ILE A 88 3.75 32.81 -23.24
CA ILE A 88 2.90 32.04 -24.14
C ILE A 88 3.59 31.96 -25.49
N ASN A 89 3.76 30.75 -26.01
CA ASN A 89 4.24 30.54 -27.37
C ASN A 89 3.12 30.77 -28.38
N LEU A 90 3.31 31.72 -29.30
CA LEU A 90 2.35 32.05 -30.37
C LEU A 90 2.18 30.91 -31.36
N THR A 91 3.16 30.01 -31.49
CA THR A 91 3.02 28.79 -32.28
C THR A 91 2.21 27.75 -31.50
N GLY A 92 1.02 27.44 -32.01
CA GLY A 92 0.00 26.62 -31.35
C GLY A 92 -0.74 27.34 -30.21
N ALA A 93 -0.43 28.61 -29.94
CA ALA A 93 -0.95 29.39 -28.80
C ALA A 93 -0.84 28.60 -27.48
N ARG A 94 0.37 28.08 -27.21
CA ARG A 94 0.65 27.18 -26.07
C ARG A 94 1.03 27.96 -24.83
N LEU A 95 0.46 27.55 -23.70
CA LEU A 95 0.98 27.89 -22.38
C LEU A 95 2.01 26.82 -22.01
N ASP A 96 3.27 27.09 -22.30
CA ASP A 96 4.37 26.13 -22.20
C ASP A 96 5.56 26.65 -21.37
N ASP A 97 5.46 27.85 -20.81
CA ASP A 97 6.49 28.42 -19.94
C ASP A 97 5.88 29.17 -18.77
N LEU A 98 6.03 28.62 -17.56
CA LEU A 98 5.48 29.21 -16.34
C LEU A 98 6.31 28.85 -15.11
N GLY A 99 6.90 29.87 -14.49
CA GLY A 99 7.63 29.81 -13.23
C GLY A 99 6.91 30.53 -12.08
N LEU A 100 7.31 30.20 -10.86
CA LEU A 100 6.73 30.73 -9.62
C LEU A 100 7.71 31.70 -8.93
N LYS A 101 7.34 32.97 -8.77
CA LYS A 101 8.22 34.01 -8.21
C LYS A 101 8.54 33.79 -6.73
N THR A 102 7.58 33.28 -5.97
CA THR A 102 7.69 33.11 -4.51
C THR A 102 8.22 31.74 -4.09
N TYR A 103 8.49 30.84 -5.04
CA TYR A 103 8.88 29.47 -4.77
C TYR A 103 10.18 29.12 -5.48
N TYR A 104 11.08 28.46 -4.75
CA TYR A 104 12.43 28.16 -5.19
C TYR A 104 12.70 26.65 -5.16
N LYS A 105 13.63 26.18 -5.99
CA LYS A 105 14.04 24.78 -6.00
C LYS A 105 14.71 24.39 -4.70
N THR A 106 15.62 25.23 -4.20
CA THR A 106 16.39 25.04 -2.95
C THR A 106 16.09 26.12 -1.91
N VAL A 107 16.58 25.93 -0.69
CA VAL A 107 16.43 26.87 0.43
C VAL A 107 17.28 28.14 0.24
N GLU A 108 18.36 28.07 -0.55
CA GLU A 108 19.25 29.19 -0.88
C GLU A 108 18.61 30.23 -1.81
N LYS A 109 17.48 29.87 -2.45
CA LYS A 109 16.67 30.75 -3.31
C LYS A 109 17.38 31.25 -4.58
N GLU A 110 18.30 30.45 -5.11
CA GLU A 110 19.02 30.77 -6.36
C GLU A 110 18.13 30.59 -7.60
N GLU A 111 17.38 29.49 -7.67
CA GLU A 111 16.53 29.15 -8.81
C GLU A 111 15.04 29.06 -8.43
N ASN A 112 14.19 29.70 -9.22
CA ASN A 112 12.73 29.59 -9.08
C ASN A 112 12.20 28.21 -9.50
N SER A 113 11.08 27.81 -8.89
CA SER A 113 10.36 26.60 -9.27
C SER A 113 9.57 26.83 -10.56
N ILE A 114 9.69 25.89 -11.50
CA ILE A 114 9.00 25.93 -12.79
C ILE A 114 7.89 24.87 -12.83
N VAL A 115 6.72 25.25 -13.35
CA VAL A 115 5.51 24.42 -13.43
C VAL A 115 5.26 23.91 -14.85
N LEU A 116 5.59 24.71 -15.87
CA LEU A 116 5.44 24.38 -17.28
C LEU A 116 6.77 24.60 -18.01
N TYR A 117 7.10 23.64 -18.88
CA TYR A 117 8.36 23.59 -19.62
C TYR A 117 8.10 23.46 -21.13
N PRO A 118 8.78 24.26 -21.97
CA PRO A 118 8.53 24.26 -23.40
C PRO A 118 8.97 22.97 -24.07
N LYS A 119 8.43 22.71 -25.27
CA LYS A 119 8.95 21.65 -26.14
C LYS A 119 10.43 21.91 -26.45
N GLY A 120 11.23 20.85 -26.54
CA GLY A 120 12.68 20.95 -26.71
C GLY A 120 13.47 20.96 -25.39
N THR A 121 12.79 20.95 -24.23
CA THR A 121 13.44 20.76 -22.91
C THR A 121 13.48 19.28 -22.49
N PRO A 122 14.21 18.89 -21.41
CA PRO A 122 14.29 17.49 -20.97
C PRO A 122 12.99 16.88 -20.44
N HIS A 123 12.13 17.68 -19.79
CA HIS A 123 10.83 17.26 -19.24
C HIS A 123 9.69 18.21 -19.66
N PRO A 124 9.36 18.30 -20.98
CA PRO A 124 8.36 19.23 -21.48
C PRO A 124 7.00 19.01 -20.81
N LYS A 125 6.38 20.10 -20.35
CA LYS A 125 5.02 20.10 -19.80
C LYS A 125 4.31 21.37 -20.23
N TYR A 126 3.27 21.23 -21.03
CA TYR A 126 2.57 22.36 -21.65
C TYR A 126 1.07 22.11 -21.77
N ILE A 127 0.34 23.19 -21.95
CA ILE A 127 -1.09 23.17 -22.22
C ILE A 127 -1.32 23.58 -23.67
N GLU A 128 -2.15 22.82 -24.36
CA GLU A 128 -2.59 23.09 -25.73
C GLU A 128 -4.12 23.03 -25.79
N GLN A 129 -4.71 23.89 -26.62
CA GLN A 129 -6.15 23.95 -26.82
C GLN A 129 -6.43 24.09 -28.30
N GLY A 130 -7.54 23.52 -28.75
CA GLY A 130 -7.90 23.54 -30.16
C GLY A 130 -9.32 23.08 -30.39
N TRP A 131 -9.59 22.73 -31.64
CA TRP A 131 -10.92 22.36 -32.12
C TRP A 131 -10.84 21.09 -32.94
N VAL A 132 -11.89 20.27 -32.86
CA VAL A 132 -12.10 19.12 -33.75
C VAL A 132 -13.43 19.32 -34.48
N SER A 133 -13.48 19.00 -35.77
CA SER A 133 -14.70 19.02 -36.59
C SER A 133 -14.95 17.65 -37.20
N PRO A 134 -16.22 17.23 -37.38
CA PRO A 134 -16.57 16.11 -38.24
C PRO A 134 -16.18 16.34 -39.71
N ASP A 135 -16.14 17.60 -40.16
CA ASP A 135 -15.74 17.97 -41.51
C ASP A 135 -14.21 17.97 -41.64
N LYS A 136 -13.68 17.02 -42.42
CA LYS A 136 -12.24 16.85 -42.65
C LYS A 136 -11.65 17.89 -43.61
N ASN A 137 -12.48 18.59 -44.38
CA ASN A 137 -12.02 19.62 -45.32
C ASN A 137 -11.82 20.99 -44.65
N LEU A 138 -12.28 21.12 -43.41
CA LEU A 138 -12.16 22.33 -42.63
C LEU A 138 -10.78 22.43 -41.98
N LYS A 139 -10.05 23.50 -42.29
CA LYS A 139 -8.78 23.84 -41.64
C LYS A 139 -9.07 24.41 -40.25
N LEU A 140 -8.53 23.74 -39.24
CA LEU A 140 -8.63 24.13 -37.83
C LEU A 140 -7.24 24.49 -37.30
N PRO A 141 -7.14 25.35 -36.28
CA PRO A 141 -5.85 25.66 -35.68
C PRO A 141 -5.31 24.41 -34.98
N ASP A 142 -4.02 24.17 -35.17
CA ASP A 142 -3.30 23.01 -34.66
C ASP A 142 -2.01 23.42 -33.93
N SER A 143 -1.26 22.40 -33.55
CA SER A 143 0.00 22.49 -32.81
C SER A 143 1.13 23.26 -33.52
N LYS A 144 0.99 23.55 -34.83
CA LYS A 144 1.97 24.26 -35.68
C LYS A 144 1.45 25.62 -36.16
N THR A 145 0.20 25.95 -35.84
CA THR A 145 -0.45 27.18 -36.30
C THR A 145 0.18 28.41 -35.66
N SER A 146 0.62 29.38 -36.46
CA SER A 146 1.14 30.65 -35.95
C SER A 146 -0.01 31.62 -35.69
N TRP A 147 -0.21 31.98 -34.42
CA TRP A 147 -1.26 32.91 -34.00
C TRP A 147 -0.76 34.35 -34.01
N GLN A 148 -1.61 35.27 -34.44
CA GLN A 148 -1.33 36.70 -34.40
C GLN A 148 -1.80 37.30 -33.07
N LEU A 149 -0.94 38.03 -32.39
CA LEU A 149 -1.31 38.87 -31.26
C LEU A 149 -2.06 40.11 -31.77
N VAL A 150 -3.32 40.30 -31.33
CA VAL A 150 -4.16 41.42 -31.79
C VAL A 150 -4.53 42.40 -30.69
N ALA A 151 -4.42 42.00 -29.42
CA ALA A 151 -4.60 42.89 -28.28
C ALA A 151 -3.83 42.39 -27.05
N GLY A 152 -3.30 43.34 -26.26
CA GLY A 152 -2.49 43.08 -25.07
C GLY A 152 -1.03 42.78 -25.41
N ASP A 153 -0.09 43.27 -24.60
CA ASP A 153 1.35 43.06 -24.79
C ASP A 153 1.95 42.11 -23.74
N VAL A 154 1.44 42.20 -22.51
CA VAL A 154 1.82 41.35 -21.38
C VAL A 154 0.55 40.82 -20.74
N LEU A 155 0.49 39.50 -20.54
CA LEU A 155 -0.58 38.87 -19.80
C LEU A 155 -0.35 39.09 -18.29
N ALA A 156 -1.20 39.93 -17.70
CA ALA A 156 -1.15 40.31 -16.29
C ALA A 156 -2.58 40.44 -15.72
N PRO A 157 -2.76 40.57 -14.39
CA PRO A 157 -4.06 40.82 -13.81
C PRO A 157 -4.71 42.05 -14.43
N ASN A 158 -5.96 41.91 -14.89
CA ASN A 158 -6.72 42.94 -15.63
C ASN A 158 -6.14 43.36 -17.00
N SER A 159 -5.12 42.66 -17.51
CA SER A 159 -4.54 42.86 -18.84
C SER A 159 -4.60 41.56 -19.65
N PRO A 160 -5.77 41.23 -20.23
CA PRO A 160 -5.93 40.02 -21.04
C PRO A 160 -5.21 40.16 -22.39
N VAL A 161 -4.77 39.03 -22.92
CA VAL A 161 -4.15 38.90 -24.25
C VAL A 161 -5.14 38.25 -25.20
N THR A 162 -5.28 38.80 -26.41
CA THR A 162 -6.12 38.22 -27.48
C THR A 162 -5.27 37.79 -28.65
N LEU A 163 -5.36 36.50 -28.97
CA LEU A 163 -4.74 35.88 -30.12
C LEU A 163 -5.79 35.62 -31.19
N ARG A 164 -5.46 35.84 -32.47
CA ARG A 164 -6.35 35.62 -33.60
C ARG A 164 -5.66 34.80 -34.69
N TRP A 165 -6.43 33.92 -35.33
CA TRP A 165 -6.02 33.19 -36.52
C TRP A 165 -7.18 33.07 -37.50
N ASN A 166 -6.92 33.28 -38.79
CA ASN A 166 -7.91 33.13 -39.87
C ASN A 166 -7.52 31.90 -40.70
N ASN A 167 -8.46 30.96 -40.87
CA ASN A 167 -8.19 29.72 -41.59
C ASN A 167 -8.21 29.86 -43.12
N GLY A 168 -8.57 31.04 -43.64
CA GLY A 168 -8.68 31.33 -45.07
C GLY A 168 -9.93 30.73 -45.74
N GLN A 169 -10.82 30.10 -44.97
CA GLN A 169 -12.06 29.48 -45.44
C GLN A 169 -13.31 30.18 -44.88
N GLY A 170 -13.15 31.42 -44.39
CA GLY A 170 -14.23 32.20 -43.81
C GLY A 170 -14.47 31.96 -42.31
N LEU A 171 -13.61 31.21 -41.62
CA LEU A 171 -13.64 31.13 -40.16
C LEU A 171 -12.49 31.92 -39.53
N VAL A 172 -12.81 32.68 -38.50
CA VAL A 172 -11.82 33.38 -37.66
C VAL A 172 -11.88 32.80 -36.26
N PHE A 173 -10.74 32.33 -35.77
CA PHE A 173 -10.56 31.81 -34.43
C PHE A 173 -9.92 32.87 -33.55
N GLU A 174 -10.47 33.09 -32.38
CA GLU A 174 -9.90 33.98 -31.37
C GLU A 174 -9.70 33.24 -30.06
N ARG A 175 -8.64 33.57 -29.35
CA ARG A 175 -8.38 33.10 -27.98
C ARG A 175 -8.08 34.29 -27.11
N VAL A 176 -9.00 34.58 -26.19
CA VAL A 176 -8.80 35.58 -25.15
C VAL A 176 -8.29 34.86 -23.91
N ILE A 177 -7.11 35.23 -23.44
CA ILE A 177 -6.44 34.66 -22.28
C ILE A 177 -6.40 35.73 -21.20
N SER A 178 -6.89 35.41 -20.02
CA SER A 178 -6.83 36.27 -18.85
C SER A 178 -6.17 35.52 -17.70
N LEU A 179 -5.44 36.26 -16.87
CA LEU A 179 -4.76 35.76 -15.68
C LEU A 179 -5.27 36.57 -14.48
N ASN A 180 -5.57 35.91 -13.38
CA ASN A 180 -5.91 36.60 -12.14
C ASN A 180 -4.66 36.92 -11.30
N GLU A 181 -4.85 37.50 -10.12
CA GLU A 181 -3.77 37.84 -9.19
C GLU A 181 -3.00 36.61 -8.65
N ASP A 182 -3.57 35.41 -8.80
CA ASP A 182 -3.07 34.17 -8.23
C ASP A 182 -2.46 33.24 -9.33
N TYR A 183 -3.07 32.08 -9.58
CA TYR A 183 -2.61 31.01 -10.50
C TYR A 183 -3.66 30.55 -11.51
N LEU A 184 -4.78 31.28 -11.63
CA LEU A 184 -5.91 30.88 -12.47
C LEU A 184 -5.88 31.65 -13.79
N PHE A 185 -5.73 30.89 -14.87
CA PHE A 185 -5.89 31.38 -16.23
C PHE A 185 -7.32 31.07 -16.69
N THR A 186 -7.97 32.05 -17.31
CA THR A 186 -9.27 31.84 -17.97
C THR A 186 -9.09 32.07 -19.46
N THR A 187 -9.44 31.04 -20.24
CA THR A 187 -9.36 31.10 -21.71
C THR A 187 -10.76 31.05 -22.30
N VAL A 188 -11.07 32.01 -23.16
CA VAL A 188 -12.30 32.06 -23.95
C VAL A 188 -11.91 31.88 -25.41
N ASN A 189 -12.24 30.72 -25.96
CA ASN A 189 -11.98 30.38 -27.35
C ASN A 189 -13.24 30.68 -28.16
N ARG A 190 -13.12 31.55 -29.17
CA ARG A 190 -14.23 31.98 -30.03
C ARG A 190 -14.00 31.52 -31.45
N VAL A 191 -15.09 31.21 -32.13
CA VAL A 191 -15.10 30.95 -33.58
C VAL A 191 -16.16 31.83 -34.21
N ILE A 192 -15.72 32.73 -35.07
CA ILE A 192 -16.56 33.61 -35.86
C ILE A 192 -16.75 32.97 -37.23
N ASN A 193 -17.99 32.63 -37.55
CA ASN A 193 -18.33 31.95 -38.80
C ASN A 193 -18.82 32.95 -39.84
N ASN A 194 -17.94 33.38 -40.75
CA ASN A 194 -18.30 34.25 -41.88
C ASN A 194 -18.69 33.47 -43.14
N THR A 195 -18.96 32.16 -43.02
CA THR A 195 -19.43 31.32 -44.13
C THR A 195 -20.96 31.33 -44.22
N GLN A 196 -21.50 30.68 -45.26
CA GLN A 196 -22.94 30.55 -45.48
C GLN A 196 -23.56 29.29 -44.84
N ALA A 197 -22.75 28.41 -44.24
CA ALA A 197 -23.20 27.16 -43.64
C ALA A 197 -22.87 27.11 -42.15
N ALA A 198 -23.68 26.38 -41.37
CA ALA A 198 -23.38 26.13 -39.97
C ALA A 198 -22.15 25.21 -39.85
N VAL A 199 -21.28 25.52 -38.88
CA VAL A 199 -20.07 24.73 -38.60
C VAL A 199 -20.16 24.11 -37.22
N ILE A 200 -19.92 22.80 -37.15
CA ILE A 200 -19.96 22.01 -35.92
C ILE A 200 -18.53 21.77 -35.43
N LEU A 201 -18.24 22.15 -34.20
CA LEU A 201 -16.92 22.05 -33.59
C LEU A 201 -17.00 21.47 -32.18
N TYR A 202 -15.94 20.78 -31.78
CA TYR A 202 -15.72 20.28 -30.44
C TYR A 202 -14.45 20.93 -29.89
N PRO A 203 -14.56 21.83 -28.89
CA PRO A 203 -13.37 22.41 -28.26
C PRO A 203 -12.67 21.33 -27.43
N TYR A 204 -11.34 21.31 -27.48
CA TYR A 204 -10.54 20.50 -26.57
C TYR A 204 -9.50 21.35 -25.85
N SER A 205 -9.11 20.89 -24.67
CA SER A 205 -7.94 21.38 -23.95
C SER A 205 -7.20 20.19 -23.39
N LEU A 206 -5.87 20.21 -23.47
CA LEU A 206 -5.03 19.13 -22.98
C LEU A 206 -3.83 19.68 -22.22
N ILE A 207 -3.41 18.94 -21.21
CA ILE A 207 -2.11 19.05 -20.56
C ILE A 207 -1.30 17.87 -21.06
N ALA A 208 -0.15 18.14 -21.67
CA ALA A 208 0.80 17.12 -22.10
C ALA A 208 2.07 17.23 -21.26
N GLN A 209 2.53 16.11 -20.71
CA GLN A 209 3.81 15.98 -20.02
C GLN A 209 4.59 14.83 -20.64
N ARG A 210 5.83 15.11 -21.04
CA ARG A 210 6.76 14.11 -21.50
C ARG A 210 7.69 13.73 -20.35
N ASP A 211 7.79 12.44 -20.09
CA ASP A 211 8.52 11.84 -18.97
C ASP A 211 7.94 12.13 -17.58
N ILE A 212 8.50 11.43 -16.59
CA ILE A 212 8.30 11.69 -15.16
C ILE A 212 8.98 13.04 -14.83
N PRO A 213 8.36 13.92 -14.03
CA PRO A 213 8.91 15.24 -13.76
C PRO A 213 10.12 15.15 -12.81
N GLU A 214 11.01 16.14 -12.90
CA GLU A 214 12.11 16.28 -11.94
C GLU A 214 11.58 16.38 -10.50
N GLY A 215 12.21 15.65 -9.58
CA GLY A 215 11.81 15.62 -8.16
C GLY A 215 10.64 14.69 -7.84
N PHE A 216 10.24 13.79 -8.76
CA PHE A 216 9.34 12.69 -8.46
C PHE A 216 9.87 11.86 -7.28
N MET A 217 9.10 11.79 -6.20
CA MET A 217 9.54 11.11 -4.98
C MET A 217 9.25 9.60 -5.05
N GLY A 218 8.25 9.18 -5.83
CA GLY A 218 7.88 7.77 -6.00
C GLY A 218 7.49 7.06 -4.69
N ARG A 219 7.19 7.82 -3.63
CA ARG A 219 6.86 7.28 -2.31
C ARG A 219 5.35 7.11 -2.20
N TYR A 220 4.89 6.05 -1.53
CA TYR A 220 3.47 5.82 -1.13
C TYR A 220 2.86 6.92 -0.21
N VAL A 221 3.53 8.06 -0.07
CA VAL A 221 3.22 9.14 0.86
C VAL A 221 2.36 10.22 0.21
N VAL A 222 2.54 10.47 -1.09
CA VAL A 222 1.79 11.48 -1.86
C VAL A 222 1.45 10.92 -3.21
N HIS A 223 0.23 11.18 -3.68
CA HIS A 223 -0.12 10.96 -5.07
C HIS A 223 0.63 11.93 -6.00
N GLU A 224 1.37 11.38 -6.96
CA GLU A 224 2.04 12.11 -8.04
C GLU A 224 1.70 11.43 -9.37
N GLY A 225 1.19 12.19 -10.33
CA GLY A 225 0.72 11.68 -11.60
C GLY A 225 -0.59 12.29 -12.08
N PRO A 226 -1.24 11.65 -13.06
CA PRO A 226 -2.59 11.99 -13.47
C PRO A 226 -3.61 11.91 -12.33
N ILE A 227 -4.48 12.92 -12.26
CA ILE A 227 -5.53 13.04 -11.26
C ILE A 227 -6.74 13.74 -11.87
N GLY A 228 -7.94 13.40 -11.44
CA GLY A 228 -9.14 14.14 -11.80
C GLY A 228 -10.31 13.78 -10.91
N TYR A 229 -11.28 14.70 -10.83
CA TYR A 229 -12.54 14.46 -10.17
C TYR A 229 -13.64 14.54 -11.22
N PHE A 230 -14.39 13.44 -11.43
CA PHE A 230 -15.40 13.35 -12.48
C PHE A 230 -16.74 12.97 -11.86
N GLY A 231 -17.74 13.85 -11.98
CA GLY A 231 -19.03 13.63 -11.34
C GLY A 231 -18.88 13.68 -9.83
N ASP A 232 -18.91 12.52 -9.17
CA ASP A 232 -18.79 12.37 -7.72
C ASP A 232 -17.59 11.49 -7.29
N GLU A 233 -16.69 11.15 -8.22
CA GLU A 233 -15.57 10.23 -7.98
C GLU A 233 -14.21 10.88 -8.25
N LEU A 234 -13.26 10.67 -7.32
CA LEU A 234 -11.85 11.02 -7.48
C LEU A 234 -11.10 9.86 -8.16
N TYR A 235 -10.33 10.17 -9.19
CA TYR A 235 -9.44 9.25 -9.90
C TYR A 235 -8.00 9.70 -9.72
N GLU A 236 -7.17 8.79 -9.21
CA GLU A 236 -5.75 9.00 -8.94
C GLU A 236 -4.94 7.88 -9.60
N GLU A 237 -4.23 8.19 -10.69
CA GLU A 237 -3.43 7.22 -11.42
C GLU A 237 -1.94 7.48 -11.29
N THR A 238 -1.20 6.46 -10.91
CA THR A 238 0.26 6.53 -10.81
C THR A 238 0.88 6.37 -12.20
N TYR A 239 2.01 7.02 -12.46
CA TYR A 239 2.75 6.89 -13.73
C TYR A 239 2.95 5.43 -14.17
N GLY A 240 3.29 4.52 -13.26
CA GLY A 240 3.51 3.09 -13.58
C GLY A 240 2.24 2.27 -13.86
N LYS A 241 1.05 2.72 -13.44
CA LYS A 241 -0.23 2.07 -13.78
C LYS A 241 -0.69 2.42 -15.19
N MET A 242 -0.41 3.65 -15.63
CA MET A 242 -0.77 4.14 -16.95
C MET A 242 -0.15 3.31 -18.08
N ASP A 243 0.98 2.62 -17.85
CA ASP A 243 1.55 1.68 -18.82
C ASP A 243 0.66 0.45 -19.06
N LYS A 244 -0.10 0.03 -18.04
CA LYS A 244 -1.02 -1.12 -18.12
C LYS A 244 -2.42 -0.71 -18.56
N GLU A 245 -2.84 0.50 -18.19
CA GLU A 245 -4.12 1.08 -18.59
C GLU A 245 -3.88 2.42 -19.31
N PRO A 246 -3.51 2.38 -20.61
CA PRO A 246 -3.03 3.55 -21.34
C PRO A 246 -4.11 4.57 -21.67
N LEU A 247 -5.39 4.24 -21.49
CA LEU A 247 -6.50 5.12 -21.81
C LEU A 247 -7.64 4.94 -20.82
N ILE A 248 -7.92 5.99 -20.06
CA ILE A 248 -9.10 6.11 -19.20
C ILE A 248 -9.97 7.20 -19.78
N VAL A 249 -11.25 6.90 -19.98
CA VAL A 249 -12.24 7.83 -20.52
C VAL A 249 -13.41 7.91 -19.57
N LYS A 250 -13.80 9.13 -19.19
CA LYS A 250 -14.94 9.42 -18.34
C LYS A 250 -15.76 10.54 -18.96
N THR A 251 -17.06 10.53 -18.71
CA THR A 251 -17.96 11.60 -19.12
C THR A 251 -18.69 12.08 -17.90
N ALA A 252 -18.69 13.39 -17.65
CA ALA A 252 -19.34 13.98 -16.50
C ALA A 252 -19.73 15.44 -16.78
N SER A 253 -20.79 15.91 -16.13
CA SER A 253 -21.25 17.30 -16.24
C SER A 253 -20.52 18.27 -15.31
N LYS A 254 -19.79 17.74 -14.34
CA LYS A 254 -19.01 18.50 -13.35
C LYS A 254 -17.70 17.78 -13.07
N GLY A 255 -16.65 18.55 -12.77
CA GLY A 255 -15.33 17.99 -12.50
C GLY A 255 -14.16 18.81 -13.03
N TRP A 256 -12.98 18.25 -12.87
CA TRP A 256 -11.69 18.79 -13.29
C TRP A 256 -10.69 17.65 -13.56
N ILE A 257 -9.68 17.89 -14.36
CA ILE A 257 -8.63 16.91 -14.69
C ILE A 257 -7.26 17.56 -14.75
N GLY A 258 -6.20 16.85 -14.36
CA GLY A 258 -4.88 17.44 -14.33
C GLY A 258 -3.73 16.47 -14.10
N LEU A 259 -2.54 17.06 -14.05
CA LEU A 259 -1.31 16.40 -13.66
C LEU A 259 -0.78 17.04 -12.38
N THR A 260 -0.41 16.21 -11.42
CA THR A 260 -0.03 16.67 -10.10
C THR A 260 1.31 16.13 -9.63
N THR A 261 2.08 16.98 -8.94
CA THR A 261 3.29 16.59 -8.21
C THR A 261 3.10 16.85 -6.72
N LYS A 262 4.11 16.59 -5.90
CA LYS A 262 4.06 16.89 -4.45
C LYS A 262 3.51 18.30 -4.14
N ASN A 263 4.01 19.32 -4.84
CA ASN A 263 3.76 20.74 -4.50
C ASN A 263 2.96 21.50 -5.56
N TRP A 264 2.97 21.02 -6.81
CA TRP A 264 2.43 21.74 -7.95
C TRP A 264 1.22 21.00 -8.52
N HIS A 265 0.29 21.77 -9.05
CA HIS A 265 -0.88 21.25 -9.72
C HIS A 265 -1.15 22.02 -11.00
N THR A 266 -1.40 21.25 -12.07
CA THR A 266 -1.85 21.79 -13.36
C THR A 266 -3.15 21.10 -13.70
N ALA A 267 -4.24 21.85 -13.80
CA ALA A 267 -5.57 21.29 -14.07
C ALA A 267 -6.37 22.10 -15.08
N LEU A 268 -7.20 21.40 -15.82
CA LEU A 268 -8.23 21.91 -16.71
C LEU A 268 -9.58 21.79 -16.00
N ILE A 269 -10.30 22.90 -15.95
CA ILE A 269 -11.58 23.03 -15.29
C ILE A 269 -12.57 23.51 -16.38
N PRO A 270 -13.31 22.57 -17.02
CA PRO A 270 -14.35 22.96 -17.98
C PRO A 270 -15.45 23.76 -17.28
N GLU A 271 -16.32 24.38 -18.09
CA GLU A 271 -17.57 24.93 -17.60
C GLU A 271 -18.42 23.83 -16.94
N GLN A 272 -18.92 24.11 -15.73
CA GLN A 272 -19.68 23.15 -14.94
C GLN A 272 -21.15 23.16 -15.38
N GLY A 273 -21.80 22.01 -15.37
CA GLY A 273 -23.19 21.82 -15.80
C GLY A 273 -23.35 21.32 -17.24
N THR A 274 -22.28 21.34 -18.05
CA THR A 274 -22.26 20.78 -19.42
C THR A 274 -21.55 19.44 -19.46
N GLU A 275 -22.02 18.51 -20.28
CA GLU A 275 -21.43 17.17 -20.36
C GLU A 275 -20.07 17.21 -21.06
N ASN A 276 -19.00 17.00 -20.31
CA ASN A 276 -17.63 17.02 -20.81
C ASN A 276 -17.04 15.61 -20.83
N LYS A 277 -16.24 15.31 -21.85
CA LYS A 277 -15.48 14.07 -21.94
C LYS A 277 -14.07 14.30 -21.43
N PHE A 278 -13.70 13.59 -20.37
CA PHE A 278 -12.41 13.60 -19.72
C PHE A 278 -11.59 12.39 -20.15
N ARG A 279 -10.31 12.57 -20.47
CA ARG A 279 -9.40 11.48 -20.82
C ARG A 279 -8.06 11.59 -20.12
N LEU A 280 -7.59 10.47 -19.59
CA LEU A 280 -6.20 10.26 -19.23
C LEU A 280 -5.60 9.33 -20.27
N VAL A 281 -4.53 9.77 -20.91
CA VAL A 281 -3.87 9.05 -22.00
C VAL A 281 -2.41 8.88 -21.65
N TYR A 282 -1.91 7.67 -21.84
CA TYR A 282 -0.50 7.37 -21.86
C TYR A 282 -0.12 6.82 -23.23
N THR A 283 1.00 7.31 -23.74
CA THR A 283 1.59 6.82 -24.98
C THR A 283 3.05 6.52 -24.71
N LYS A 284 3.41 5.25 -24.89
CA LYS A 284 4.78 4.80 -24.74
C LYS A 284 5.69 5.47 -25.77
N GLY A 285 6.86 5.88 -25.32
CA GLY A 285 7.90 6.43 -26.15
C GLY A 285 8.37 5.46 -27.24
N ALA A 286 8.58 5.96 -28.45
CA ALA A 286 9.06 5.14 -29.57
C ALA A 286 10.55 4.74 -29.42
N SER A 287 11.31 5.43 -28.56
CA SER A 287 12.72 5.16 -28.25
C SER A 287 13.13 5.84 -26.94
N GLU A 288 14.30 5.55 -26.37
CA GLU A 288 14.83 6.26 -25.20
C GLU A 288 14.93 7.78 -25.40
N LYS A 289 15.08 8.25 -26.65
CA LYS A 289 15.10 9.68 -27.00
C LYS A 289 13.70 10.28 -27.05
N VAL A 290 12.69 9.48 -27.37
CA VAL A 290 11.28 9.90 -27.43
C VAL A 290 10.62 9.44 -26.15
N LYS A 291 10.67 10.27 -25.12
CA LYS A 291 10.15 9.94 -23.80
C LYS A 291 8.64 9.70 -23.80
N ASP A 292 8.18 8.90 -22.84
CA ASP A 292 6.76 8.59 -22.63
C ASP A 292 5.91 9.86 -22.51
N LEU A 293 4.68 9.82 -23.04
CA LEU A 293 3.73 10.92 -22.97
C LEU A 293 2.62 10.58 -21.98
N TYR A 294 2.44 11.44 -20.99
CA TYR A 294 1.27 11.47 -20.12
C TYR A 294 0.41 12.67 -20.48
N GLN A 295 -0.86 12.44 -20.77
CA GLN A 295 -1.80 13.46 -21.19
C GLN A 295 -3.08 13.41 -20.37
N SER A 296 -3.56 14.60 -19.99
CA SER A 296 -4.87 14.82 -19.38
C SER A 296 -5.62 15.79 -20.26
N ASP A 297 -6.74 15.35 -20.86
CA ASP A 297 -7.50 16.19 -21.77
C ASP A 297 -9.00 16.20 -21.49
N ILE A 298 -9.61 17.31 -21.86
CA ILE A 298 -11.06 17.51 -21.89
C ILE A 298 -11.49 17.76 -23.33
N THR A 299 -12.60 17.18 -23.73
CA THR A 299 -13.35 17.55 -24.92
C THR A 299 -14.71 18.06 -24.47
N GLY A 300 -15.00 19.32 -24.79
CA GLY A 300 -16.25 19.97 -24.43
C GLY A 300 -17.43 19.49 -25.26
N THR A 301 -18.61 20.00 -24.93
CA THR A 301 -19.84 19.76 -25.69
C THR A 301 -19.73 20.27 -27.12
N VAL A 302 -20.59 19.75 -27.99
CA VAL A 302 -20.73 20.25 -29.36
C VAL A 302 -21.04 21.75 -29.35
N LEU A 303 -20.30 22.51 -30.17
CA LEU A 303 -20.54 23.91 -30.45
C LEU A 303 -20.92 24.05 -31.92
N THR A 304 -22.05 24.72 -32.18
CA THR A 304 -22.51 25.00 -33.54
C THR A 304 -22.46 26.50 -33.77
N ALA A 305 -21.55 26.94 -34.64
CA ALA A 305 -21.50 28.33 -35.09
C ALA A 305 -22.38 28.47 -36.35
N GLN A 306 -23.53 29.13 -36.25
CA GLN A 306 -24.37 29.41 -37.41
C GLN A 306 -23.68 30.38 -38.37
N ALA A 307 -24.18 30.47 -39.60
CA ALA A 307 -23.69 31.43 -40.58
C ALA A 307 -23.83 32.88 -40.06
N GLY A 308 -22.73 33.62 -40.04
CA GLY A 308 -22.66 34.99 -39.52
C GLY A 308 -22.60 35.09 -37.99
N GLU A 309 -22.66 33.97 -37.26
CA GLU A 309 -22.66 33.96 -35.79
C GLU A 309 -21.28 33.63 -35.20
N MET A 310 -21.15 33.92 -33.90
CA MET A 310 -20.00 33.56 -33.08
C MET A 310 -20.40 32.48 -32.08
N ALA A 311 -19.59 31.43 -31.97
CA ALA A 311 -19.67 30.46 -30.89
C ALA A 311 -18.45 30.60 -29.96
N GLU A 312 -18.64 30.34 -28.67
CA GLU A 312 -17.56 30.42 -27.69
C GLU A 312 -17.49 29.21 -26.75
N ALA A 313 -16.27 28.87 -26.33
CA ALA A 313 -15.95 27.84 -25.35
C ALA A 313 -15.06 28.43 -24.26
N LYS A 314 -15.49 28.32 -23.00
CA LYS A 314 -14.72 28.77 -21.85
C LYS A 314 -14.09 27.59 -21.11
N VAL A 315 -12.84 27.73 -20.72
CA VAL A 315 -12.17 26.80 -19.81
C VAL A 315 -11.22 27.56 -18.88
N ASN A 316 -11.26 27.19 -17.61
CA ASN A 316 -10.33 27.69 -16.62
C ASN A 316 -9.17 26.70 -16.47
N ILE A 317 -7.96 27.21 -16.30
CA ILE A 317 -6.74 26.46 -16.19
C ILE A 317 -6.07 26.89 -14.90
N TYR A 318 -5.87 25.94 -13.99
CA TYR A 318 -5.06 26.16 -12.79
C TYR A 318 -3.63 25.70 -13.07
N ALA A 319 -2.63 26.54 -12.84
CA ALA A 319 -1.23 26.14 -12.95
C ALA A 319 -0.39 26.82 -11.87
N GLY A 320 -0.19 26.15 -10.73
CA GLY A 320 0.54 26.74 -9.62
C GLY A 320 0.67 25.89 -8.36
N ALA A 321 0.95 26.56 -7.25
CA ALA A 321 1.18 25.96 -5.93
C ALA A 321 -0.09 25.38 -5.30
N LYS A 322 -0.02 24.22 -4.66
CA LYS A 322 -1.17 23.58 -3.99
C LYS A 322 -1.54 24.24 -2.65
N LYS A 323 -1.92 25.53 -2.67
CA LYS A 323 -2.40 26.24 -1.47
C LYS A 323 -3.85 25.86 -1.17
N LEU A 324 -4.10 25.19 -0.04
CA LEU A 324 -5.44 24.68 0.28
C LEU A 324 -6.49 25.80 0.35
N SER A 325 -6.17 26.94 0.95
CA SER A 325 -7.07 28.10 1.03
C SER A 325 -7.49 28.61 -0.35
N LEU A 326 -6.56 28.59 -1.31
CA LEU A 326 -6.78 29.03 -2.68
C LEU A 326 -7.63 28.01 -3.47
N LEU A 327 -7.36 26.71 -3.31
CA LEU A 327 -8.17 25.66 -3.93
C LEU A 327 -9.64 25.73 -3.45
N ASN A 328 -9.86 25.89 -2.14
CA ASN A 328 -11.21 26.08 -1.58
C ASN A 328 -11.88 27.39 -2.09
N LYS A 329 -11.11 28.46 -2.32
CA LYS A 329 -11.62 29.71 -2.92
C LYS A 329 -12.14 29.44 -4.34
N TYR A 330 -11.39 28.72 -5.16
CA TYR A 330 -11.81 28.39 -6.53
C TYR A 330 -12.93 27.35 -6.59
N GLU A 331 -12.96 26.40 -5.67
CA GLU A 331 -14.07 25.45 -5.52
C GLU A 331 -15.41 26.20 -5.45
N LYS A 332 -15.48 27.24 -4.61
CA LYS A 332 -16.67 28.08 -4.46
C LYS A 332 -16.89 29.02 -5.63
N GLN A 333 -15.84 29.69 -6.12
CA GLN A 333 -15.97 30.70 -7.18
C GLN A 333 -16.36 30.09 -8.54
N LEU A 334 -15.86 28.91 -8.85
CA LEU A 334 -16.10 28.23 -10.13
C LEU A 334 -17.20 27.14 -10.02
N ASN A 335 -17.75 26.92 -8.82
CA ASN A 335 -18.67 25.82 -8.52
C ASN A 335 -18.12 24.44 -8.98
N VAL A 336 -16.81 24.28 -8.91
CA VAL A 336 -16.11 23.04 -9.27
C VAL A 336 -16.08 22.14 -8.04
N PRO A 337 -16.49 20.86 -8.13
CA PRO A 337 -16.55 20.00 -6.94
C PRO A 337 -15.16 19.58 -6.46
N HIS A 338 -14.96 19.59 -5.14
CA HIS A 338 -13.84 18.95 -4.44
C HIS A 338 -12.46 19.27 -5.04
N PHE A 339 -12.23 20.55 -5.40
CA PHE A 339 -10.95 20.98 -5.97
C PHE A 339 -9.82 20.98 -4.92
N ASP A 340 -10.19 20.98 -3.64
CA ASP A 340 -9.26 20.77 -2.53
C ASP A 340 -8.58 19.39 -2.56
N LEU A 341 -9.20 18.36 -3.16
CA LEU A 341 -8.64 17.01 -3.31
C LEU A 341 -7.43 16.94 -4.26
N ALA A 342 -7.06 18.05 -4.93
CA ALA A 342 -5.75 18.14 -5.59
C ALA A 342 -4.58 18.03 -4.58
N VAL A 343 -4.83 18.27 -3.29
CA VAL A 343 -3.94 17.94 -2.18
C VAL A 343 -4.28 16.54 -1.66
N ASP A 344 -3.31 15.63 -1.71
CA ASP A 344 -3.48 14.29 -1.14
C ASP A 344 -3.44 14.37 0.39
N PHE A 345 -4.64 14.34 0.99
CA PHE A 345 -4.87 14.33 2.43
C PHE A 345 -4.97 12.92 3.05
N GLY A 346 -4.91 11.87 2.22
CA GLY A 346 -5.06 10.48 2.61
C GLY A 346 -6.46 10.10 3.13
N ILE A 347 -6.57 8.85 3.58
CA ILE A 347 -7.85 8.24 4.04
C ILE A 347 -8.46 8.94 5.27
N PHE A 348 -7.66 9.67 6.05
CA PHE A 348 -8.09 10.39 7.24
C PHE A 348 -8.36 11.87 6.96
N TYR A 349 -8.81 12.22 5.73
CA TYR A 349 -9.13 13.58 5.30
C TYR A 349 -9.91 14.40 6.36
N PHE A 350 -10.89 13.77 7.02
CA PHE A 350 -11.70 14.39 8.07
C PHE A 350 -10.92 14.86 9.31
N LEU A 351 -9.72 14.30 9.58
CA LEU A 351 -8.78 14.77 10.60
C LEU A 351 -7.70 15.68 10.01
N THR A 352 -7.15 15.30 8.86
CA THR A 352 -6.06 16.03 8.18
C THR A 352 -6.45 17.50 7.92
N ARG A 353 -7.67 17.74 7.44
CA ARG A 353 -8.14 19.09 7.10
C ARG A 353 -8.29 20.00 8.33
N PRO A 354 -8.99 19.62 9.42
CA PRO A 354 -8.99 20.41 10.65
C PRO A 354 -7.60 20.65 11.24
N PHE A 355 -6.70 19.66 11.20
CA PHE A 355 -5.35 19.82 11.74
C PHE A 355 -4.58 20.91 11.00
N PHE A 356 -4.66 20.93 9.66
CA PHE A 356 -4.08 21.99 8.85
C PHE A 356 -4.61 23.38 9.24
N PHE A 357 -5.93 23.53 9.41
CA PHE A 357 -6.51 24.81 9.78
C PHE A 357 -6.09 25.28 11.18
N ILE A 358 -6.01 24.38 12.16
CA ILE A 358 -5.58 24.72 13.53
C ILE A 358 -4.09 25.10 13.55
N ILE A 359 -3.24 24.39 12.81
CA ILE A 359 -1.81 24.72 12.72
C ILE A 359 -1.62 26.08 12.04
N ASN A 360 -2.32 26.34 10.93
CA ASN A 360 -2.26 27.66 10.28
C ASN A 360 -2.83 28.78 11.14
N PHE A 361 -3.88 28.50 11.93
CA PHE A 361 -4.39 29.45 12.91
C PHE A 361 -3.30 29.82 13.90
N PHE A 362 -2.61 28.85 14.52
CA PHE A 362 -1.52 29.16 15.43
C PHE A 362 -0.35 29.87 14.75
N TYR A 363 0.00 29.47 13.53
CA TYR A 363 1.01 30.14 12.71
C TYR A 363 0.67 31.62 12.49
N GLY A 364 -0.59 31.95 12.23
CA GLY A 364 -1.04 33.35 12.07
C GLY A 364 -0.77 34.24 13.29
N TYR A 365 -0.69 33.68 14.50
CA TYR A 365 -0.36 34.43 15.72
C TYR A 365 1.13 34.44 16.05
N VAL A 366 1.83 33.31 15.85
CA VAL A 366 3.22 33.15 16.29
C VAL A 366 4.26 33.36 15.19
N GLY A 367 3.85 33.33 13.91
CA GLY A 367 4.73 33.50 12.74
C GLY A 367 5.74 32.37 12.51
N ASN A 368 5.66 31.27 13.27
CA ASN A 368 6.60 30.15 13.21
C ASN A 368 5.89 28.80 13.24
N PHE A 369 6.05 28.00 12.18
CA PHE A 369 5.34 26.72 12.05
C PHE A 369 5.79 25.67 13.07
N GLY A 370 7.05 25.66 13.50
CA GLY A 370 7.51 24.74 14.55
C GLY A 370 6.84 25.02 15.90
N ILE A 371 6.68 26.30 16.27
CA ILE A 371 5.93 26.68 17.48
C ILE A 371 4.44 26.34 17.32
N ALA A 372 3.86 26.61 16.15
CA ALA A 372 2.47 26.27 15.85
C ALA A 372 2.20 24.76 16.00
N ILE A 373 3.13 23.91 15.57
CA ILE A 373 3.07 22.45 15.76
C ILE A 373 3.09 22.08 17.25
N ILE A 374 3.95 22.73 18.05
CA ILE A 374 4.02 22.48 19.50
C ILE A 374 2.70 22.89 20.20
N LEU A 375 2.16 24.06 19.86
CA LEU A 375 0.86 24.53 20.40
C LEU A 375 -0.28 23.59 20.00
N PHE A 376 -0.32 23.18 18.73
CA PHE A 376 -1.25 22.15 18.26
C PHE A 376 -1.11 20.85 19.08
N THR A 377 0.12 20.42 19.35
CA THR A 377 0.38 19.21 20.15
C THR A 377 -0.22 19.31 21.55
N ILE A 378 -0.11 20.48 22.19
CA ILE A 378 -0.71 20.74 23.51
C ILE A 378 -2.23 20.64 23.45
N VAL A 379 -2.87 21.29 22.47
CA VAL A 379 -4.33 21.24 22.29
C VAL A 379 -4.80 19.81 22.03
N LEU A 380 -4.15 19.10 21.13
CA LEU A 380 -4.44 17.70 20.84
C LEU A 380 -4.35 16.85 22.11
N ARG A 381 -3.32 17.09 22.94
CA ARG A 381 -3.13 16.40 24.23
C ARG A 381 -4.23 16.68 25.23
N ILE A 382 -4.74 17.90 25.28
CA ILE A 382 -5.90 18.25 26.11
C ILE A 382 -7.13 17.48 25.64
N CYS A 383 -7.38 17.41 24.33
CA CYS A 383 -8.50 16.67 23.77
C CYS A 383 -8.43 15.16 24.09
N VAL A 384 -7.26 14.54 23.99
CA VAL A 384 -7.08 13.09 24.28
C VAL A 384 -6.81 12.79 25.75
N TYR A 385 -6.77 13.81 26.63
CA TYR A 385 -6.40 13.67 28.03
C TYR A 385 -7.22 12.63 28.80
N PRO A 386 -8.57 12.58 28.70
CA PRO A 386 -9.36 11.62 29.48
C PRO A 386 -9.00 10.17 29.15
N LEU A 387 -8.77 9.90 27.87
CA LEU A 387 -8.37 8.59 27.37
C LEU A 387 -6.96 8.24 27.84
N ALA A 388 -6.00 9.13 27.61
CA ALA A 388 -4.60 8.93 27.99
C ALA A 388 -4.44 8.73 29.51
N ASN A 389 -5.18 9.49 30.33
CA ASN A 389 -5.17 9.37 31.77
C ASN A 389 -5.63 7.97 32.24
N THR A 390 -6.67 7.42 31.62
CA THR A 390 -7.16 6.07 31.94
C THR A 390 -6.09 5.02 31.66
N SER A 391 -5.42 5.11 30.52
CA SER A 391 -4.37 4.19 30.13
C SER A 391 -3.12 4.29 30.99
N PHE A 392 -2.70 5.51 31.36
CA PHE A 392 -1.56 5.72 32.26
C PHE A 392 -1.85 5.20 33.68
N LYS A 393 -3.09 5.31 34.17
CA LYS A 393 -3.50 4.66 35.43
C LYS A 393 -3.39 3.14 35.34
N SER A 394 -3.83 2.54 34.23
CA SER A 394 -3.67 1.10 34.01
C SER A 394 -2.21 0.67 33.97
N PHE A 395 -1.32 1.47 33.37
CA PHE A 395 0.13 1.22 33.38
C PHE A 395 0.75 1.30 34.78
N ALA A 396 0.36 2.28 35.59
CA ALA A 396 0.83 2.37 36.96
C ALA A 396 0.37 1.17 37.80
N ASN A 397 -0.89 0.73 37.66
CA ASN A 397 -1.39 -0.48 38.33
C ASN A 397 -0.69 -1.75 37.84
N MET A 398 -0.45 -1.89 36.53
CA MET A 398 0.33 -2.99 35.95
C MET A 398 1.76 -3.07 36.52
N ARG A 399 2.37 -1.92 36.82
CA ARG A 399 3.68 -1.87 37.49
C ARG A 399 3.62 -2.35 38.93
N LYS A 400 2.58 -1.98 39.68
CA LYS A 400 2.40 -2.43 41.08
C LYS A 400 2.33 -3.95 41.19
N ILE A 401 1.61 -4.60 40.28
CA ILE A 401 1.48 -6.06 40.25
C ILE A 401 2.68 -6.76 39.57
N GLY A 402 3.68 -6.00 39.11
CA GLY A 402 4.89 -6.49 38.47
C GLY A 402 5.60 -7.62 39.23
N PRO A 403 5.89 -7.46 40.53
CA PRO A 403 6.53 -8.50 41.34
C PRO A 403 5.70 -9.79 41.39
N GLN A 404 4.38 -9.69 41.62
CA GLN A 404 3.46 -10.83 41.64
C GLN A 404 3.44 -11.57 40.29
N MET A 405 3.49 -10.84 39.18
CA MET A 405 3.58 -11.45 37.84
C MET A 405 4.91 -12.19 37.64
N THR A 406 6.01 -11.72 38.23
CA THR A 406 7.32 -12.38 38.14
C THR A 406 7.34 -13.67 38.96
N GLU A 407 6.85 -13.62 40.19
CA GLU A 407 6.72 -14.79 41.08
C GLU A 407 5.86 -15.89 40.43
N LEU A 408 4.74 -15.50 39.81
CA LEU A 408 3.86 -16.43 39.10
C LEU A 408 4.55 -17.08 37.88
N ARG A 409 5.45 -16.36 37.20
CA ARG A 409 6.22 -16.90 36.07
C ARG A 409 7.31 -17.87 36.53
N GLU A 410 7.89 -17.63 37.69
CA GLU A 410 8.87 -18.54 38.29
C GLU A 410 8.18 -19.83 38.75
N LYS A 411 7.03 -19.69 39.42
CA LYS A 411 6.23 -20.83 39.89
C LYS A 411 5.69 -21.73 38.77
N TYR A 412 5.24 -21.16 37.66
CA TYR A 412 4.65 -21.89 36.53
C TYR A 412 5.53 -21.91 35.28
N LYS A 413 6.86 -21.89 35.43
CA LYS A 413 7.82 -21.82 34.32
C LYS A 413 7.63 -22.94 33.29
N ASP A 414 7.25 -24.13 33.75
CA ASP A 414 7.10 -25.33 32.92
C ASP A 414 5.65 -25.58 32.46
N ASP A 415 4.66 -24.90 33.05
CA ASP A 415 3.25 -24.98 32.67
C ASP A 415 2.70 -23.62 32.22
N LYS A 416 2.88 -23.34 30.93
CA LYS A 416 2.40 -22.10 30.30
C LYS A 416 0.88 -21.94 30.35
N GLN A 417 0.13 -23.03 30.40
CA GLN A 417 -1.33 -22.98 30.39
C GLN A 417 -1.86 -22.60 31.79
N ALA A 418 -1.33 -23.21 32.84
CA ALA A 418 -1.61 -22.82 34.22
C ALA A 418 -1.15 -21.37 34.49
N MET A 419 0.05 -21.00 34.03
CA MET A 419 0.56 -19.62 34.13
C MET A 419 -0.41 -18.61 33.52
N GLN A 420 -0.96 -18.88 32.33
CA GLN A 420 -1.88 -17.96 31.67
C GLN A 420 -3.21 -17.83 32.42
N GLN A 421 -3.72 -18.92 33.02
CA GLN A 421 -4.95 -18.89 33.82
C GLN A 421 -4.78 -18.10 35.12
N GLU A 422 -3.68 -18.33 35.83
CA GLU A 422 -3.38 -17.62 37.07
C GLU A 422 -3.06 -16.14 36.83
N LEU A 423 -2.41 -15.79 35.71
CA LEU A 423 -2.24 -14.39 35.29
C LEU A 423 -3.60 -13.69 35.06
N VAL A 424 -4.56 -14.37 34.43
CA VAL A 424 -5.91 -13.81 34.24
C VAL A 424 -6.63 -13.62 35.57
N LYS A 425 -6.54 -14.58 36.50
CA LYS A 425 -7.11 -14.45 37.85
C LYS A 425 -6.47 -13.29 38.61
N LEU A 426 -5.15 -13.10 38.50
CA LEU A 426 -4.43 -11.98 39.09
C LEU A 426 -4.95 -10.64 38.55
N TYR A 427 -5.11 -10.51 37.23
CA TYR A 427 -5.66 -9.30 36.62
C TYR A 427 -7.09 -9.01 37.05
N GLN A 428 -7.92 -10.04 37.24
CA GLN A 428 -9.29 -9.90 37.74
C GLN A 428 -9.32 -9.50 39.22
N LYS A 429 -8.48 -10.13 40.06
CA LYS A 429 -8.35 -9.85 41.49
C LYS A 429 -7.92 -8.39 41.73
N GLU A 430 -6.90 -7.96 41.01
CA GLU A 430 -6.33 -6.61 41.12
C GLU A 430 -7.09 -5.57 40.27
N LYS A 431 -8.17 -6.00 39.57
CA LYS A 431 -9.03 -5.18 38.71
C LYS A 431 -8.24 -4.35 37.68
N VAL A 432 -7.17 -4.92 37.11
CA VAL A 432 -6.33 -4.23 36.14
C VAL A 432 -6.65 -4.70 34.73
N ASN A 433 -6.94 -3.75 33.83
CA ASN A 433 -7.22 -4.04 32.42
C ASN A 433 -5.94 -3.95 31.57
N PRO A 434 -5.39 -5.06 31.06
CA PRO A 434 -4.19 -5.03 30.22
C PRO A 434 -4.41 -4.34 28.86
N MET A 435 -5.64 -4.31 28.36
CA MET A 435 -6.00 -3.68 27.08
C MET A 435 -6.25 -2.17 27.19
N ALA A 436 -6.54 -1.66 28.39
CA ALA A 436 -6.65 -0.22 28.60
C ALA A 436 -5.31 0.49 28.31
N GLY A 437 -4.17 -0.21 28.41
CA GLY A 437 -2.85 0.33 28.10
C GLY A 437 -2.57 0.57 26.62
N CYS A 438 -3.19 -0.18 25.71
CA CYS A 438 -2.95 -0.02 24.26
C CYS A 438 -3.95 0.92 23.56
N LEU A 439 -5.04 1.30 24.24
CA LEU A 439 -6.08 2.17 23.70
C LEU A 439 -5.58 3.54 23.19
N PRO A 440 -4.61 4.23 23.83
CA PRO A 440 -4.08 5.49 23.31
C PRO A 440 -3.31 5.29 22.01
N MET A 441 -2.66 4.13 21.82
CA MET A 441 -1.93 3.85 20.58
C MET A 441 -2.89 3.75 19.38
N LEU A 442 -4.08 3.17 19.57
CA LEU A 442 -5.10 3.08 18.51
C LEU A 442 -5.59 4.45 18.06
N VAL A 443 -5.80 5.38 19.00
CA VAL A 443 -6.18 6.76 18.68
C VAL A 443 -5.01 7.55 18.09
N GLN A 444 -3.78 7.27 18.52
CA GLN A 444 -2.59 7.93 18.01
C GLN A 444 -2.29 7.58 16.55
N ILE A 445 -2.65 6.39 16.07
CA ILE A 445 -2.38 5.95 14.68
C ILE A 445 -3.03 6.89 13.65
N PRO A 446 -4.36 7.13 13.65
CA PRO A 446 -4.99 8.09 12.73
C PRO A 446 -4.44 9.51 12.87
N ILE A 447 -4.19 9.97 14.10
CA ILE A 447 -3.62 11.29 14.37
C ILE A 447 -2.25 11.44 13.71
N PHE A 448 -1.38 10.43 13.88
CA PHE A 448 -0.05 10.43 13.30
C PHE A 448 -0.10 10.48 11.78
N PHE A 449 -0.89 9.61 11.13
CA PHE A 449 -1.01 9.62 9.67
C PHE A 449 -1.59 10.93 9.14
N SER A 450 -2.53 11.54 9.87
CA SER A 450 -3.11 12.84 9.51
C SER A 450 -2.06 13.96 9.59
N LEU A 451 -1.34 14.06 10.71
CA LEU A 451 -0.26 15.04 10.85
C LEU A 451 0.88 14.81 9.88
N PHE A 452 1.21 13.55 9.62
CA PHE A 452 2.21 13.19 8.63
C PHE A 452 1.85 13.75 7.24
N LYS A 453 0.60 13.59 6.81
CA LYS A 453 0.09 14.17 5.56
C LYS A 453 0.13 15.70 5.59
N VAL A 454 -0.35 16.34 6.67
CA VAL A 454 -0.29 17.81 6.81
C VAL A 454 1.16 18.31 6.67
N LEU A 455 2.08 17.76 7.45
CA LEU A 455 3.45 18.28 7.53
C LEU A 455 4.30 17.94 6.31
N SER A 456 3.97 16.87 5.59
CA SER A 456 4.73 16.43 4.41
C SER A 456 4.19 16.96 3.08
N ASN A 457 2.89 17.26 2.99
CA ASN A 457 2.21 17.51 1.71
C ASN A 457 1.70 18.95 1.55
N THR A 458 1.79 19.76 2.60
CA THR A 458 1.33 21.16 2.54
C THR A 458 2.45 22.06 2.11
N ILE A 459 2.16 22.94 1.15
CA ILE A 459 3.15 23.84 0.56
C ILE A 459 3.61 24.90 1.57
N GLU A 460 2.79 25.19 2.59
CA GLU A 460 3.07 26.13 3.66
C GLU A 460 4.26 25.71 4.52
N MET A 461 4.53 24.41 4.64
CA MET A 461 5.68 23.89 5.40
C MET A 461 6.97 23.90 4.58
N ARG A 462 6.89 24.05 3.25
CA ARG A 462 8.05 24.01 2.37
C ARG A 462 8.95 25.21 2.63
N HIS A 463 10.22 24.93 2.93
CA HIS A 463 11.24 25.94 3.28
C HIS A 463 10.83 26.82 4.47
N ALA A 464 9.89 26.35 5.31
CA ALA A 464 9.52 27.04 6.53
C ALA A 464 10.61 26.81 7.58
N PRO A 465 11.28 27.86 8.08
CA PRO A 465 12.34 27.71 9.05
C PRO A 465 11.78 27.40 10.44
N PHE A 466 12.61 26.76 11.26
CA PHE A 466 12.46 26.69 12.71
C PHE A 466 13.67 27.36 13.37
N PHE A 467 14.05 26.93 14.57
CA PHE A 467 15.23 27.45 15.26
C PHE A 467 16.52 26.75 14.82
N GLY A 468 17.62 27.51 14.84
CA GLY A 468 18.97 27.00 14.58
C GLY A 468 19.16 26.56 13.13
N TRP A 469 19.59 25.30 12.95
CA TRP A 469 19.95 24.72 11.65
C TRP A 469 18.74 24.26 10.81
N ILE A 470 17.53 24.22 11.37
CA ILE A 470 16.33 23.79 10.64
C ILE A 470 15.81 24.97 9.80
N GLN A 471 16.11 24.94 8.51
CA GLN A 471 15.65 25.94 7.54
C GLN A 471 14.46 25.45 6.68
N ASP A 472 14.10 24.16 6.78
CA ASP A 472 12.94 23.58 6.09
C ASP A 472 12.28 22.49 6.96
N LEU A 473 11.10 22.79 7.50
CA LEU A 473 10.31 21.84 8.29
C LEU A 473 9.73 20.67 7.47
N SER A 474 9.63 20.81 6.15
CA SER A 474 9.12 19.78 5.24
C SER A 474 10.18 18.78 4.75
N ALA A 475 11.46 19.09 4.99
CA ALA A 475 12.61 18.26 4.67
C ALA A 475 13.13 17.51 5.91
N PRO A 476 13.92 16.43 5.76
CA PRO A 476 14.62 15.80 6.87
C PRO A 476 15.56 16.75 7.60
N ASP A 477 15.88 16.44 8.86
CA ASP A 477 16.90 17.19 9.61
C ASP A 477 18.25 17.12 8.85
N PRO A 478 18.86 18.26 8.44
CA PRO A 478 20.09 18.27 7.66
C PRO A 478 21.32 17.89 8.50
N THR A 479 21.21 17.83 9.83
CA THR A 479 22.33 17.44 10.69
C THR A 479 22.55 15.94 10.69
N SER A 480 23.78 15.50 10.89
CA SER A 480 24.14 14.11 11.09
C SER A 480 25.48 13.99 11.82
N PHE A 481 25.78 12.83 12.39
CA PHE A 481 27.10 12.56 12.94
C PHE A 481 28.24 12.85 11.92
N TRP A 482 27.99 12.61 10.63
CA TRP A 482 28.97 12.70 9.55
C TRP A 482 29.30 14.13 9.11
N ASN A 483 28.37 15.07 9.24
CA ASN A 483 28.64 16.50 9.03
C ASN A 483 28.94 17.22 10.35
N LEU A 484 29.39 16.47 11.37
CA LEU A 484 29.64 16.98 12.72
C LEU A 484 28.43 17.76 13.25
N PHE A 485 27.22 17.23 13.03
CA PHE A 485 25.95 17.86 13.37
C PHE A 485 25.78 19.29 12.81
N GLY A 486 26.26 19.52 11.58
CA GLY A 486 26.15 20.80 10.88
C GLY A 486 27.31 21.76 11.11
N PHE A 487 28.36 21.37 11.86
CA PHE A 487 29.59 22.18 11.96
C PHE A 487 30.44 22.10 10.69
N ALA A 488 30.32 21.02 9.93
CA ALA A 488 30.97 20.87 8.64
C ALA A 488 30.02 21.29 7.49
N PRO A 489 30.53 21.97 6.45
CA PRO A 489 29.71 22.48 5.35
C PRO A 489 29.32 21.43 4.30
N TRP A 490 29.77 20.17 4.45
CA TRP A 490 29.45 19.11 3.51
C TRP A 490 28.29 18.25 4.00
N ASP A 491 27.49 17.76 3.06
CA ASP A 491 26.46 16.76 3.34
C ASP A 491 27.01 15.33 3.26
N TRP A 492 26.38 14.43 4.01
CA TRP A 492 26.69 13.01 3.97
C TRP A 492 26.14 12.37 2.69
N SER A 493 27.02 11.85 1.85
CA SER A 493 26.69 11.17 0.59
C SER A 493 26.54 9.65 0.71
N GLY A 494 26.75 9.07 1.91
CA GLY A 494 26.62 7.63 2.13
C GLY A 494 25.19 7.15 2.36
N PRO A 495 24.99 5.91 2.85
CA PRO A 495 23.66 5.34 3.03
C PRO A 495 22.78 6.21 3.93
N SER A 496 21.61 6.62 3.43
CA SER A 496 20.64 7.49 4.13
C SER A 496 20.11 6.92 5.45
N VAL A 497 20.33 5.63 5.73
CA VAL A 497 19.96 4.97 6.99
C VAL A 497 20.84 5.43 8.16
N LEU A 498 22.05 5.93 7.85
CA LEU A 498 23.04 6.38 8.84
C LEU A 498 23.01 7.89 9.07
N ALA A 499 22.18 8.63 8.32
CA ALA A 499 22.00 10.07 8.46
C ALA A 499 20.98 10.36 9.59
N ILE A 500 21.44 10.22 10.84
CA ILE A 500 20.62 10.51 12.02
C ILE A 500 20.97 11.89 12.56
N GLY A 501 20.04 12.83 12.42
CA GLY A 501 20.18 14.20 12.92
C GLY A 501 19.85 14.37 14.40
N ILE A 502 19.99 15.61 14.87
CA ILE A 502 19.75 15.98 16.27
C ILE A 502 18.30 15.73 16.67
N TRP A 503 17.31 16.12 15.85
CA TRP A 503 15.89 15.92 16.18
C TRP A 503 15.51 14.44 16.32
N PRO A 504 15.90 13.53 15.40
CA PRO A 504 15.75 12.09 15.61
C PRO A 504 16.41 11.57 16.88
N ILE A 505 17.58 12.09 17.28
CA ILE A 505 18.23 11.70 18.56
C ILE A 505 17.41 12.17 19.76
N LEU A 506 16.91 13.40 19.76
CA LEU A 506 16.03 13.90 20.82
C LEU A 506 14.74 13.08 20.90
N MET A 507 14.19 12.70 19.75
CA MET A 507 13.05 11.79 19.65
C MET A 507 13.37 10.42 20.27
N LEU A 508 14.53 9.83 19.96
CA LEU A 508 14.99 8.57 20.55
C LEU A 508 15.07 8.66 22.07
N ILE A 509 15.67 9.73 22.60
CA ILE A 509 15.79 9.96 24.04
C ILE A 509 14.40 10.01 24.68
N THR A 510 13.48 10.82 24.14
CA THR A 510 12.11 10.91 24.67
C THR A 510 11.36 9.58 24.59
N MET A 511 11.53 8.80 23.53
CA MET A 511 10.95 7.46 23.41
C MET A 511 11.53 6.46 24.43
N ILE A 512 12.83 6.49 24.68
CA ILE A 512 13.47 5.65 25.70
C ILE A 512 12.95 6.02 27.10
N LEU A 513 12.81 7.31 27.40
CA LEU A 513 12.24 7.80 28.66
C LEU A 513 10.79 7.33 28.83
N GLN A 514 9.96 7.46 27.79
CA GLN A 514 8.57 7.00 27.81
C GLN A 514 8.46 5.49 27.99
N ARG A 515 9.31 4.70 27.30
CA ARG A 515 9.38 3.25 27.47
C ARG A 515 9.76 2.89 28.91
N LYS A 516 10.72 3.59 29.51
CA LYS A 516 11.14 3.40 30.91
C LYS A 516 10.05 3.73 31.93
N LEU A 517 8.96 4.40 31.56
CA LEU A 517 7.78 4.60 32.40
C LEU A 517 6.67 3.56 32.17
N SER A 518 6.75 2.85 31.05
CA SER A 518 5.74 1.87 30.65
C SER A 518 6.05 0.50 31.27
N PRO A 519 5.04 -0.34 31.55
CA PRO A 519 5.25 -1.70 32.02
C PRO A 519 5.85 -2.55 30.89
N PRO A 520 6.85 -3.40 31.17
CA PRO A 520 7.41 -4.29 30.16
C PRO A 520 6.39 -5.37 29.76
N PRO A 521 6.35 -5.79 28.48
CA PRO A 521 5.55 -6.93 28.04
C PRO A 521 5.91 -8.20 28.81
N ALA A 522 4.94 -9.11 28.95
CA ALA A 522 5.12 -10.34 29.71
C ALA A 522 6.09 -11.34 29.07
N ASP A 523 6.11 -11.37 27.73
CA ASP A 523 6.97 -12.24 26.96
C ASP A 523 8.34 -11.59 26.70
N LYS A 524 9.42 -12.34 26.91
CA LYS A 524 10.81 -11.87 26.70
C LYS A 524 11.05 -11.44 25.26
N PHE A 525 10.49 -12.16 24.29
CA PHE A 525 10.61 -11.79 22.87
C PHE A 525 9.90 -10.47 22.57
N GLN A 526 8.65 -10.31 23.02
CA GLN A 526 7.95 -9.03 22.90
C GLN A 526 8.68 -7.90 23.63
N ALA A 527 9.21 -8.14 24.83
CA ALA A 527 9.97 -7.14 25.58
C ALA A 527 11.24 -6.69 24.83
N GLN A 528 11.95 -7.60 24.16
CA GLN A 528 13.10 -7.29 23.29
C GLN A 528 12.67 -6.49 22.05
N LEU A 529 11.56 -6.85 21.41
CA LEU A 529 11.02 -6.08 20.27
C LEU A 529 10.62 -4.66 20.67
N PHE A 530 9.91 -4.51 21.79
CA PHE A 530 9.59 -3.20 22.37
C PHE A 530 10.85 -2.44 22.78
N ALA A 531 11.93 -3.15 23.11
CA ALA A 531 13.20 -2.53 23.44
C ALA A 531 13.92 -1.92 22.24
N MET A 532 13.83 -2.59 21.10
CA MET A 532 14.42 -2.16 19.85
C MET A 532 13.56 -1.12 19.12
N MET A 533 12.25 -1.05 19.41
CA MET A 533 11.30 -0.16 18.74
C MET A 533 11.75 1.32 18.67
N PRO A 534 12.23 1.97 19.75
CA PRO A 534 12.72 3.34 19.67
C PRO A 534 13.84 3.54 18.65
N TRP A 535 14.79 2.61 18.58
CA TRP A 535 15.91 2.65 17.64
C TRP A 535 15.44 2.48 16.20
N MET A 536 14.61 1.45 15.95
CA MET A 536 14.03 1.19 14.64
C MET A 536 13.19 2.37 14.16
N MET A 537 12.32 2.91 15.01
CA MET A 537 11.50 4.07 14.68
C MET A 537 12.35 5.30 14.41
N THR A 538 13.44 5.52 15.15
CA THR A 538 14.35 6.65 14.91
C THR A 538 15.00 6.56 13.54
N ILE A 539 15.48 5.39 13.13
CA ILE A 539 16.08 5.17 11.81
C ILE A 539 15.07 5.40 10.68
N ILE A 540 13.82 4.96 10.89
CA ILE A 540 12.73 5.15 9.92
C ILE A 540 12.34 6.64 9.84
N LEU A 541 12.09 7.28 10.99
CA LEU A 541 11.59 8.65 11.11
C LEU A 541 12.64 9.71 10.76
N ALA A 542 13.93 9.39 10.84
CA ALA A 542 15.02 10.30 10.45
C ALA A 542 14.93 10.77 8.98
N LYS A 543 14.27 10.00 8.11
CA LYS A 543 14.10 10.31 6.67
C LYS A 543 12.86 11.14 6.35
N PHE A 544 12.05 11.46 7.35
CA PHE A 544 10.81 12.21 7.19
C PHE A 544 11.00 13.67 7.58
N ALA A 545 10.01 14.49 7.24
CA ALA A 545 9.98 15.93 7.53
C ALA A 545 10.34 16.23 9.00
N ALA A 546 11.26 17.16 9.24
CA ALA A 546 11.70 17.55 10.57
C ALA A 546 10.52 18.01 11.45
N GLY A 547 9.51 18.67 10.86
CA GLY A 547 8.28 19.04 11.56
C GLY A 547 7.55 17.85 12.19
N LEU A 548 7.55 16.68 11.53
CA LEU A 548 6.94 15.46 12.07
C LEU A 548 7.74 14.92 13.26
N VAL A 549 9.07 14.95 13.18
CA VAL A 549 9.96 14.49 14.24
C VAL A 549 9.88 15.42 15.45
N ILE A 550 9.79 16.73 15.24
CA ILE A 550 9.55 17.74 16.27
C ILE A 550 8.22 17.47 16.98
N TYR A 551 7.13 17.30 16.22
CA TYR A 551 5.83 16.91 16.78
C TYR A 551 5.97 15.67 17.67
N TRP A 552 6.58 14.60 17.15
CA TRP A 552 6.70 13.34 17.88
C TRP A 552 7.54 13.49 19.16
N THR A 553 8.61 14.28 19.11
CA THR A 553 9.48 14.57 20.26
C THR A 553 8.69 15.27 21.38
N PHE A 554 7.98 16.36 21.08
CA PHE A 554 7.16 17.06 22.07
C PHE A 554 5.98 16.23 22.54
N ASN A 555 5.37 15.46 21.64
CA ASN A 555 4.27 14.56 21.96
C ASN A 555 4.69 13.49 22.99
N ASN A 556 5.89 12.92 22.85
CA ASN A 556 6.44 11.96 23.81
C ASN A 556 6.89 12.64 25.09
N LEU A 557 7.46 13.83 25.01
CA LEU A 557 7.86 14.62 26.17
C LEU A 557 6.65 14.90 27.07
N PHE A 558 5.56 15.42 26.51
CA PHE A 558 4.33 15.68 27.26
C PHE A 558 3.69 14.39 27.80
N SER A 559 3.71 13.30 27.04
CA SER A 559 3.28 11.97 27.55
C SER A 559 4.09 11.53 28.75
N THR A 560 5.42 11.68 28.67
CA THR A 560 6.35 11.25 29.71
C THR A 560 6.11 12.04 30.98
N ILE A 561 5.93 13.37 30.87
CA ILE A 561 5.59 14.25 31.99
C ILE A 561 4.25 13.83 32.62
N GLN A 562 3.21 13.65 31.80
CA GLN A 562 1.88 13.24 32.28
C GLN A 562 1.93 11.88 32.98
N GLN A 563 2.56 10.89 32.35
CA GLN A 563 2.68 9.53 32.88
C GLN A 563 3.51 9.50 34.17
N TYR A 564 4.59 10.28 34.25
CA TYR A 564 5.37 10.42 35.46
C TYR A 564 4.53 10.96 36.62
N ILE A 565 3.79 12.06 36.41
CA ILE A 565 2.92 12.65 37.43
C ILE A 565 1.86 11.65 37.92
N ILE A 566 1.19 10.93 37.01
CA ILE A 566 0.16 9.93 37.35
C ILE A 566 0.77 8.76 38.12
N THR A 567 1.90 8.24 37.66
CA THR A 567 2.57 7.08 38.26
C THR A 567 3.03 7.38 39.69
N THR A 568 3.62 8.56 39.90
CA THR A 568 4.04 9.03 41.22
C THR A 568 2.83 9.26 42.15
N ARG A 569 1.76 9.90 41.66
CA ARG A 569 0.51 10.08 42.43
C ARG A 569 -0.14 8.76 42.86
N MET A 570 0.08 7.70 42.07
CA MET A 570 -0.41 6.37 42.40
C MET A 570 0.50 5.60 43.35
N GLY A 571 1.57 6.21 43.88
CA GLY A 571 2.44 5.62 44.90
C GLY A 571 3.51 4.66 44.33
N VAL A 572 3.77 4.69 43.03
CA VAL A 572 4.87 3.92 42.42
C VAL A 572 6.12 4.80 42.43
N LYS A 573 7.18 4.38 43.15
CA LYS A 573 8.47 5.08 43.15
C LYS A 573 9.12 4.95 41.77
N VAL A 574 9.24 6.05 41.05
CA VAL A 574 9.92 6.10 39.75
C VAL A 574 11.29 6.72 39.94
N ASP A 575 12.31 5.89 40.08
CA ASP A 575 13.69 6.37 40.23
C ASP A 575 14.39 6.41 38.86
N PHE A 576 14.37 7.57 38.21
CA PHE A 576 15.01 7.75 36.90
C PHE A 576 16.54 7.66 36.99
N ILE A 577 17.12 8.20 38.07
CA ILE A 577 18.57 8.32 38.28
C ILE A 577 19.12 7.04 38.92
N GLY A 578 18.41 6.45 39.90
CA GLY A 578 18.77 5.15 40.48
C GLY A 578 18.85 4.03 39.43
N ASN A 579 17.89 3.98 38.50
CA ASN A 579 17.91 3.03 37.38
C ASN A 579 18.96 3.35 36.30
N LEU A 580 19.46 4.58 36.20
CA LEU A 580 20.56 4.95 35.29
C LEU A 580 21.92 4.55 35.88
N LEU A 581 22.03 4.58 37.21
CA LEU A 581 23.22 4.20 37.99
C LEU A 581 23.23 2.73 38.43
N GLY A 582 22.26 1.91 38.00
CA GLY A 582 22.21 0.48 38.29
C GLY A 582 21.77 0.11 39.72
N ARG A 583 21.15 1.03 40.48
CA ARG A 583 20.55 0.75 41.78
C ARG A 583 19.10 0.30 41.61
N ASN A 584 18.86 -1.01 41.53
CA ASN A 584 17.51 -1.56 41.69
C ASN A 584 17.16 -1.59 43.19
N PRO A 585 16.05 -0.98 43.64
CA PRO A 585 15.59 -1.17 45.01
C PRO A 585 15.18 -2.63 45.23
N GLU A 586 15.61 -3.22 46.35
CA GLU A 586 15.19 -4.56 46.77
C GLU A 586 13.66 -4.63 46.87
N PRO A 587 13.04 -5.75 46.46
CA PRO A 587 11.61 -5.94 46.63
C PRO A 587 11.32 -6.07 48.14
N THR A 588 10.58 -5.10 48.69
CA THR A 588 9.96 -5.25 50.02
C THR A 588 8.94 -6.39 49.98
N PRO A 589 9.07 -7.43 50.83
CA PRO A 589 8.05 -8.47 50.96
C PRO A 589 6.74 -7.86 51.44
N ILE A 590 5.62 -8.28 50.87
CA ILE A 590 4.28 -7.89 51.34
C ILE A 590 3.75 -9.02 52.23
N GLU A 591 3.49 -8.74 53.50
CA GLU A 591 2.82 -9.65 54.43
C GLU A 591 1.42 -10.03 53.92
N GLY A 592 1.08 -11.33 53.96
CA GLY A 592 -0.30 -11.79 53.77
C GLY A 592 -0.55 -12.95 52.80
N VAL A 593 0.39 -13.87 52.58
CA VAL A 593 0.10 -15.13 51.87
C VAL A 593 0.32 -16.31 52.84
N HIS A 594 -0.76 -17.04 53.14
CA HIS A 594 -0.81 -18.14 54.11
C HIS A 594 0.14 -19.31 53.76
N PRO A 595 0.77 -19.96 54.76
CA PRO A 595 1.61 -21.14 54.58
C PRO A 595 0.78 -22.42 54.70
N GLU A 596 0.22 -22.90 53.59
CA GLU A 596 -0.34 -24.28 53.51
C GLU A 596 0.26 -25.11 52.38
N ALA A 597 1.20 -24.56 51.61
CA ALA A 597 1.85 -25.28 50.51
C ALA A 597 3.13 -26.02 50.91
N ALA A 598 3.56 -25.93 52.18
CA ALA A 598 4.85 -26.46 52.65
C ALA A 598 4.75 -27.77 53.45
N LEU A 599 3.54 -28.32 53.66
CA LEU A 599 3.32 -29.51 54.52
C LEU A 599 2.90 -30.77 53.76
N VAL A 600 3.00 -30.80 52.41
CA VAL A 600 2.56 -31.96 51.61
C VAL A 600 3.73 -32.70 50.95
N GLU A 601 4.95 -32.19 51.04
CA GLU A 601 6.13 -32.85 50.45
C GLU A 601 6.81 -33.86 51.42
N GLU A 602 6.58 -33.78 52.73
CA GLU A 602 7.26 -34.64 53.71
C GLU A 602 6.61 -36.03 53.93
N GLU A 603 5.32 -36.23 53.61
CA GLU A 603 4.62 -37.50 53.85
C GLU A 603 4.69 -38.50 52.68
N ILE A 604 5.16 -38.08 51.50
CA ILE A 604 5.18 -38.94 50.30
C ILE A 604 6.53 -39.66 50.13
N GLU A 605 7.64 -39.10 50.63
CA GLU A 605 8.96 -39.72 50.48
C GLU A 605 9.25 -40.86 51.47
N THR A 606 8.46 -41.01 52.54
CA THR A 606 8.65 -42.09 53.53
C THR A 606 7.83 -43.36 53.23
N ALA A 607 6.93 -43.34 52.23
CA ALA A 607 5.96 -44.41 52.01
C ALA A 607 6.35 -45.47 50.95
N LEU A 608 7.46 -45.30 50.22
CA LEU A 608 7.76 -46.13 49.03
C LEU A 608 9.17 -46.73 48.99
N GLY A 609 9.71 -47.17 50.13
CA GLY A 609 10.91 -48.02 50.11
C GLY A 609 10.67 -49.32 49.34
N ILE A 610 11.46 -49.57 48.28
CA ILE A 610 12.01 -50.87 47.81
C ILE A 610 13.01 -50.63 46.66
N ASP A 611 14.08 -51.43 46.69
CA ASP A 611 15.36 -51.41 45.97
C ASP A 611 15.37 -51.85 44.49
N GLN A 612 16.57 -51.73 43.90
CA GLN A 612 17.00 -52.05 42.53
C GLN A 612 17.06 -53.55 42.19
N GLU A 613 17.16 -53.78 40.86
CA GLU A 613 17.55 -54.99 40.11
C GLU A 613 16.49 -56.07 39.86
N ASP A 614 16.00 -56.14 38.62
CA ASP A 614 16.23 -57.29 37.72
C ASP A 614 15.60 -57.04 36.34
N THR A 615 16.38 -57.28 35.28
CA THR A 615 15.85 -57.52 33.91
C THR A 615 15.92 -59.02 33.63
N PRO A 616 14.98 -59.57 32.86
CA PRO A 616 15.41 -60.09 31.56
C PRO A 616 14.41 -59.99 30.39
N GLU A 617 15.02 -59.74 29.22
CA GLU A 617 14.78 -60.30 27.88
C GLU A 617 13.51 -61.13 27.55
N ASN A 618 12.87 -60.69 26.45
CA ASN A 618 12.33 -61.47 25.32
C ASN A 618 11.54 -62.78 25.58
N ALA A 619 10.22 -62.73 25.36
CA ALA A 619 9.56 -63.49 24.27
C ALA A 619 8.02 -63.29 24.26
N MET A 620 7.51 -62.56 23.26
CA MET A 620 6.44 -63.11 22.41
C MET A 620 6.29 -62.31 21.10
N LYS A 621 6.47 -63.05 20.01
CA LYS A 621 6.56 -62.63 18.62
C LYS A 621 5.17 -62.52 17.98
N LYS A 622 5.14 -61.70 16.91
CA LYS A 622 4.28 -61.77 15.71
C LYS A 622 2.81 -61.31 15.86
N SER A 623 2.60 -60.04 15.54
CA SER A 623 1.55 -59.64 14.59
C SER A 623 2.13 -58.59 13.65
N ASP A 624 1.77 -58.69 12.37
CA ASP A 624 2.43 -58.05 11.23
C ASP A 624 2.56 -56.53 11.33
N LYS A 625 3.79 -56.06 11.59
CA LYS A 625 4.19 -54.67 11.35
C LYS A 625 4.67 -54.55 9.91
N LYS A 626 3.82 -54.07 9.00
CA LYS A 626 4.32 -53.41 7.79
C LYS A 626 5.02 -52.11 8.24
N LYS A 627 6.35 -52.15 8.27
CA LYS A 627 7.24 -51.03 8.56
C LYS A 627 7.14 -49.99 7.43
N ALA A 628 7.19 -48.71 7.79
CA ALA A 628 7.46 -47.61 6.87
C ALA A 628 8.74 -47.89 6.05
N PRO A 629 8.93 -47.28 4.85
CA PRO A 629 10.06 -47.64 4.01
C PRO A 629 11.37 -47.30 4.73
N GLU A 630 12.20 -48.31 4.96
CA GLU A 630 13.58 -48.13 5.41
C GLU A 630 14.34 -47.54 4.21
N PHE A 631 14.55 -46.23 4.22
CA PHE A 631 15.45 -45.56 3.27
C PHE A 631 16.90 -45.91 3.62
N SER A 632 17.74 -46.10 2.60
CA SER A 632 19.17 -46.32 2.81
C SER A 632 19.83 -45.05 3.36
N ASP A 633 20.97 -45.20 4.06
CA ASP A 633 21.75 -44.05 4.54
C ASP A 633 22.20 -43.14 3.38
N GLU A 634 22.38 -43.71 2.18
CA GLU A 634 22.69 -42.96 0.96
C GLU A 634 21.51 -42.09 0.51
N GLU A 635 20.28 -42.64 0.49
CA GLU A 635 19.06 -41.89 0.14
C GLU A 635 18.76 -40.77 1.14
N ILE A 636 18.98 -41.03 2.44
CA ILE A 636 18.84 -40.02 3.50
C ILE A 636 19.87 -38.90 3.33
N ASN A 637 21.12 -39.26 3.03
CA ASN A 637 22.19 -38.27 2.84
C ASN A 637 21.98 -37.43 1.57
N GLU A 638 21.53 -38.05 0.48
CA GLU A 638 21.17 -37.33 -0.75
C GLU A 638 20.03 -36.33 -0.50
N ALA A 639 18.98 -36.77 0.21
CA ALA A 639 17.89 -35.90 0.57
C ALA A 639 18.32 -34.76 1.50
N ARG A 640 19.25 -35.03 2.43
CA ARG A 640 19.84 -33.99 3.28
C ARG A 640 20.57 -32.95 2.46
N LEU A 641 21.35 -33.35 1.45
CA LEU A 641 22.08 -32.43 0.56
C LEU A 641 21.13 -31.56 -0.25
N LEU A 642 20.07 -32.14 -0.83
CA LEU A 642 19.08 -31.38 -1.59
C LEU A 642 18.39 -30.31 -0.73
N PHE A 643 17.94 -30.68 0.47
CA PHE A 643 17.24 -29.76 1.38
C PHE A 643 18.17 -28.76 2.11
N ALA A 644 19.47 -29.04 2.14
CA ALA A 644 20.49 -28.07 2.56
C ALA A 644 20.78 -27.01 1.48
N GLY A 645 20.43 -27.26 0.21
CA GLY A 645 20.54 -26.32 -0.89
C GLY A 645 19.59 -25.12 -0.81
N SER A 646 19.57 -24.28 -1.85
CA SER A 646 18.67 -23.14 -1.93
C SER A 646 17.20 -23.59 -1.94
N CYS A 647 16.36 -22.83 -1.25
CA CYS A 647 14.92 -23.01 -1.28
C CYS A 647 14.29 -21.63 -1.20
N ASP A 648 13.86 -21.13 -2.35
CA ASP A 648 13.47 -19.74 -2.52
C ASP A 648 11.99 -19.63 -2.84
N PHE A 649 11.32 -18.65 -2.24
CA PHE A 649 9.95 -18.33 -2.61
C PHE A 649 9.94 -17.76 -4.03
N VAL A 650 9.06 -18.31 -4.88
CA VAL A 650 8.98 -17.93 -6.29
C VAL A 650 7.80 -16.98 -6.48
N LEU A 651 6.59 -17.43 -6.16
CA LEU A 651 5.38 -16.62 -6.26
C LEU A 651 4.20 -17.21 -5.48
N GLY A 652 3.21 -16.37 -5.20
CA GLY A 652 1.86 -16.75 -4.76
C GLY A 652 0.88 -16.63 -5.92
N VAL A 653 0.09 -17.68 -6.13
CA VAL A 653 -0.82 -17.82 -7.29
C VAL A 653 -2.27 -17.76 -6.82
N ALA A 654 -3.01 -16.75 -7.28
CA ALA A 654 -4.44 -16.57 -6.99
C ALA A 654 -5.36 -17.07 -8.12
N GLY A 655 -4.81 -17.29 -9.32
CA GLY A 655 -5.50 -17.74 -10.54
C GLY A 655 -4.58 -18.58 -11.42
N LEU A 656 -5.13 -19.45 -12.27
CA LEU A 656 -4.34 -20.43 -13.05
C LEU A 656 -3.39 -19.78 -14.05
N GLU A 657 -3.76 -18.62 -14.57
CA GLU A 657 -2.99 -17.81 -15.50
C GLU A 657 -1.66 -17.30 -14.90
N GLN A 658 -1.53 -17.34 -13.58
CA GLN A 658 -0.32 -16.94 -12.86
C GLN A 658 0.57 -18.14 -12.52
N LEU A 659 0.21 -19.38 -12.88
CA LEU A 659 1.04 -20.54 -12.57
C LEU A 659 2.42 -20.40 -13.21
N PRO A 660 3.51 -20.75 -12.50
CA PRO A 660 4.84 -20.76 -13.10
C PRO A 660 4.90 -21.75 -14.26
N ASP A 661 5.91 -21.62 -15.13
CA ASP A 661 6.16 -22.61 -16.17
C ASP A 661 6.30 -24.01 -15.57
N ALA A 662 5.80 -25.03 -16.28
CA ALA A 662 5.92 -26.42 -15.90
C ALA A 662 7.34 -26.94 -16.22
N ASP A 663 8.35 -26.28 -15.65
CA ASP A 663 9.77 -26.50 -15.94
C ASP A 663 10.44 -27.54 -15.02
N ARG A 664 9.75 -27.96 -13.96
CA ARG A 664 10.21 -28.94 -12.98
C ARG A 664 9.05 -29.69 -12.34
N ASN A 665 9.35 -30.79 -11.66
CA ASN A 665 8.36 -31.57 -10.91
C ASN A 665 7.82 -30.78 -9.70
N GLU A 666 6.57 -31.05 -9.32
CA GLU A 666 5.90 -30.35 -8.21
C GLU A 666 5.37 -31.34 -7.18
N VAL A 667 5.50 -30.98 -5.91
CA VAL A 667 4.84 -31.64 -4.80
C VAL A 667 4.03 -30.62 -4.01
N ALA A 668 2.76 -30.93 -3.75
CA ALA A 668 1.84 -29.99 -3.11
C ALA A 668 1.49 -30.44 -1.70
N PHE A 669 1.40 -29.48 -0.77
CA PHE A 669 1.04 -29.72 0.61
C PHE A 669 -0.39 -29.26 0.85
N ALA A 670 -1.29 -30.19 1.11
CA ALA A 670 -2.69 -29.90 1.43
C ALA A 670 -2.97 -30.20 2.90
N GLY A 671 -3.91 -29.48 3.51
CA GLY A 671 -4.34 -29.79 4.87
C GLY A 671 -5.25 -28.72 5.46
N ARG A 672 -6.01 -29.08 6.50
CA ARG A 672 -6.88 -28.15 7.23
C ARG A 672 -6.11 -26.93 7.74
N SER A 673 -6.82 -25.81 7.92
CA SER A 673 -6.23 -24.64 8.58
C SER A 673 -5.65 -25.01 9.95
N ASN A 674 -4.46 -24.49 10.25
CA ASN A 674 -3.69 -24.77 11.47
C ASN A 674 -3.22 -26.23 11.66
N VAL A 675 -3.24 -27.08 10.63
CA VAL A 675 -2.74 -28.47 10.75
C VAL A 675 -1.22 -28.56 10.99
N GLY A 676 -0.46 -27.52 10.61
CA GLY A 676 1.01 -27.48 10.78
C GLY A 676 1.79 -27.47 9.46
N LYS A 677 1.12 -27.23 8.33
CA LYS A 677 1.69 -27.22 6.98
C LYS A 677 2.89 -26.30 6.77
N SER A 678 2.74 -24.99 6.99
CA SER A 678 3.83 -24.04 6.82
C SER A 678 4.97 -24.30 7.83
N SER A 679 4.65 -24.80 9.03
CA SER A 679 5.66 -25.24 10.01
C SER A 679 6.44 -26.47 9.53
N LEU A 680 5.79 -27.39 8.82
CA LEU A 680 6.42 -28.58 8.28
C LEU A 680 7.31 -28.27 7.07
N ILE A 681 6.88 -27.37 6.18
CA ILE A 681 7.72 -26.87 5.07
C ILE A 681 8.99 -26.19 5.60
N ASN A 682 8.84 -25.38 6.64
CA ASN A 682 9.96 -24.76 7.34
C ASN A 682 10.92 -25.79 7.95
N ALA A 683 10.39 -26.81 8.63
CA ALA A 683 11.21 -27.91 9.18
C ALA A 683 11.93 -28.71 8.09
N LEU A 684 11.23 -29.06 7.00
CA LEU A 684 11.81 -29.74 5.84
C LEU A 684 12.98 -28.95 5.24
N THR A 685 12.83 -27.65 5.09
CA THR A 685 13.85 -26.79 4.45
C THR A 685 14.90 -26.24 5.42
N GLY A 686 14.80 -26.54 6.72
CA GLY A 686 15.70 -26.00 7.74
C GLY A 686 15.60 -24.48 7.91
N ARG A 687 14.49 -23.86 7.50
CA ARG A 687 14.28 -22.40 7.46
C ARG A 687 13.10 -22.02 8.34
N ASN A 688 13.20 -20.92 9.09
CA ASN A 688 12.16 -20.52 10.04
C ASN A 688 11.12 -19.54 9.47
N THR A 689 11.39 -18.93 8.30
CA THR A 689 10.60 -17.83 7.74
C THR A 689 10.18 -18.04 6.29
N LEU A 690 10.51 -19.18 5.67
CA LEU A 690 10.24 -19.44 4.26
C LEU A 690 8.73 -19.48 4.00
N ALA A 691 8.02 -20.34 4.71
CA ALA A 691 6.56 -20.35 4.74
C ALA A 691 6.06 -19.59 5.98
N ARG A 692 5.15 -18.63 5.79
CA ARG A 692 4.61 -17.80 6.87
C ARG A 692 3.74 -18.64 7.81
N THR A 693 4.13 -18.79 9.07
CA THR A 693 3.34 -19.47 10.10
C THR A 693 2.39 -18.49 10.81
N SER A 694 1.14 -18.90 11.06
CA SER A 694 0.10 -18.10 11.71
C SER A 694 -0.83 -19.00 12.51
N ASN A 695 -1.26 -18.54 13.69
CA ASN A 695 -2.29 -19.22 14.48
C ASN A 695 -3.71 -18.85 14.02
N THR A 696 -3.85 -17.79 13.21
CA THR A 696 -5.13 -17.36 12.64
C THR A 696 -5.44 -18.18 11.38
N PRO A 697 -6.55 -18.94 11.37
CA PRO A 697 -6.96 -19.73 10.21
C PRO A 697 -7.26 -18.87 8.96
N GLY A 698 -7.09 -19.43 7.76
CA GLY A 698 -7.50 -18.79 6.50
C GLY A 698 -6.57 -17.70 5.97
N ARG A 699 -5.31 -17.61 6.44
CA ARG A 699 -4.34 -16.59 6.02
C ARG A 699 -3.72 -16.85 4.64
N THR A 700 -3.60 -18.12 4.24
CA THR A 700 -3.12 -18.51 2.91
C THR A 700 -4.33 -18.68 2.00
N SER A 701 -4.55 -17.74 1.09
CA SER A 701 -5.62 -17.76 0.07
C SER A 701 -5.11 -18.10 -1.34
N GLU A 702 -3.80 -18.28 -1.48
CA GLU A 702 -3.06 -18.47 -2.74
C GLU A 702 -2.23 -19.75 -2.67
N LEU A 703 -1.89 -20.34 -3.82
CA LEU A 703 -0.91 -21.42 -3.92
C LEU A 703 0.50 -20.81 -3.91
N ASN A 704 1.31 -21.09 -2.89
CA ASN A 704 2.68 -20.55 -2.81
C ASN A 704 3.69 -21.56 -3.34
N PHE A 705 4.50 -21.15 -4.31
CA PHE A 705 5.55 -21.97 -4.92
C PHE A 705 6.91 -21.65 -4.30
N PHE A 706 7.63 -22.69 -3.88
CA PHE A 706 9.01 -22.60 -3.41
C PHE A 706 9.90 -23.49 -4.30
N ALA A 707 10.93 -22.90 -4.91
CA ALA A 707 11.91 -23.62 -5.71
C ALA A 707 12.94 -24.26 -4.79
N LEU A 708 12.96 -25.59 -4.68
CA LEU A 708 13.95 -26.36 -3.95
C LEU A 708 15.06 -26.81 -4.90
N GLY A 709 16.33 -26.55 -4.55
CA GLY A 709 17.50 -26.90 -5.35
C GLY A 709 17.72 -25.99 -6.57
N SER A 710 18.93 -26.02 -7.14
CA SER A 710 19.23 -25.30 -8.39
C SER A 710 18.96 -26.17 -9.62
N LYS A 711 18.62 -25.53 -10.74
CA LYS A 711 18.44 -26.21 -12.03
C LYS A 711 19.76 -26.78 -12.55
N GLU A 712 20.88 -26.07 -12.34
CA GLU A 712 22.19 -26.53 -12.82
C GLU A 712 22.71 -27.76 -12.05
N ALA A 713 22.25 -27.97 -10.81
CA ALA A 713 22.64 -29.10 -9.96
C ALA A 713 21.70 -30.31 -10.04
N GLY A 714 20.75 -30.33 -10.99
CA GLY A 714 19.86 -31.47 -11.22
C GLY A 714 18.84 -31.77 -10.10
N GLY A 715 18.62 -30.82 -9.17
CA GLY A 715 17.77 -30.99 -7.99
C GLY A 715 16.51 -30.13 -7.96
N ALA A 716 16.10 -29.53 -9.07
CA ALA A 716 15.03 -28.54 -9.07
C ALA A 716 13.63 -29.19 -8.91
N LEU A 717 12.95 -28.90 -7.80
CA LEU A 717 11.56 -29.26 -7.52
C LEU A 717 10.77 -28.02 -7.06
N TYR A 718 9.46 -27.99 -7.28
CA TYR A 718 8.58 -27.03 -6.59
C TYR A 718 7.90 -27.67 -5.38
N LEU A 719 8.06 -27.03 -4.22
CA LEU A 719 7.22 -27.27 -3.06
C LEU A 719 6.04 -26.29 -3.12
N VAL A 720 4.81 -26.78 -3.13
CA VAL A 720 3.62 -25.95 -3.29
C VAL A 720 2.81 -25.95 -2.00
N ASP A 721 2.78 -24.84 -1.26
CA ASP A 721 1.96 -24.68 -0.05
C ASP A 721 0.53 -24.32 -0.45
N MET A 722 -0.39 -25.28 -0.33
CA MET A 722 -1.79 -25.04 -0.71
C MET A 722 -2.55 -24.30 0.39
N PRO A 723 -3.52 -23.45 0.03
CA PRO A 723 -4.37 -22.79 1.00
C PRO A 723 -5.16 -23.80 1.86
N GLY A 724 -5.32 -23.50 3.16
CA GLY A 724 -5.87 -24.45 4.14
C GLY A 724 -7.39 -24.60 4.06
N TYR A 725 -7.89 -25.84 4.12
CA TYR A 725 -9.31 -26.14 3.94
C TYR A 725 -10.12 -26.28 5.24
N GLY A 726 -11.46 -26.34 5.11
CA GLY A 726 -12.38 -26.67 6.22
C GLY A 726 -12.87 -25.51 7.09
N TYR A 727 -12.86 -24.26 6.61
CA TYR A 727 -13.20 -23.09 7.43
C TYR A 727 -14.67 -22.63 7.28
N ALA A 728 -15.41 -22.55 8.39
CA ALA A 728 -16.82 -22.16 8.42
C ALA A 728 -17.08 -20.63 8.37
N LYS A 729 -16.05 -19.78 8.49
CA LYS A 729 -16.20 -18.30 8.53
C LYS A 729 -15.93 -17.56 7.22
N VAL A 730 -15.57 -18.24 6.12
CA VAL A 730 -15.36 -17.58 4.82
C VAL A 730 -16.68 -17.53 4.03
N SER A 731 -16.90 -16.46 3.26
CA SER A 731 -18.10 -16.33 2.41
C SER A 731 -18.23 -17.51 1.43
N LYS A 732 -19.46 -17.87 1.03
CA LYS A 732 -19.70 -18.97 0.08
C LYS A 732 -18.96 -18.74 -1.25
N THR A 733 -18.96 -17.50 -1.75
CA THR A 733 -18.27 -17.11 -3.00
C THR A 733 -16.75 -17.24 -2.90
N THR A 734 -16.14 -16.90 -1.75
CA THR A 734 -14.69 -17.11 -1.53
C THR A 734 -14.35 -18.60 -1.48
N ARG A 735 -15.20 -19.45 -0.87
CA ARG A 735 -14.98 -20.90 -0.85
C ARG A 735 -15.10 -21.52 -2.24
N GLU A 736 -16.03 -21.06 -3.06
CA GLU A 736 -16.19 -21.54 -4.44
C GLU A 736 -15.01 -21.16 -5.33
N LYS A 737 -14.52 -19.91 -5.26
CA LYS A 737 -13.31 -19.49 -5.99
C LYS A 737 -12.09 -20.31 -5.58
N TRP A 738 -11.92 -20.50 -4.28
CA TRP A 738 -10.83 -21.27 -3.69
C TRP A 738 -10.91 -22.77 -4.07
N ASN A 739 -12.10 -23.38 -4.02
CA ASN A 739 -12.33 -24.75 -4.49
C ASN A 739 -12.08 -24.89 -6.01
N ARG A 740 -12.46 -23.89 -6.81
CA ARG A 740 -12.21 -23.88 -8.27
C ARG A 740 -10.72 -23.81 -8.58
N LEU A 741 -9.97 -22.95 -7.90
CA LEU A 741 -8.51 -22.85 -8.05
C LEU A 741 -7.83 -24.18 -7.71
N ILE A 742 -8.15 -24.77 -6.56
CA ILE A 742 -7.59 -26.06 -6.12
C ILE A 742 -7.94 -27.17 -7.10
N LYS A 743 -9.22 -27.31 -7.46
CA LYS A 743 -9.67 -28.37 -8.37
C LYS A 743 -9.00 -28.28 -9.74
N ASN A 744 -8.84 -27.07 -10.25
CA ASN A 744 -8.20 -26.86 -11.55
C ASN A 744 -6.68 -27.05 -11.50
N TYR A 745 -6.01 -26.65 -10.41
CA TYR A 745 -4.59 -26.93 -10.21
C TYR A 745 -4.34 -28.44 -10.14
N LEU A 746 -5.10 -29.16 -9.31
CA LEU A 746 -4.96 -30.60 -9.13
C LEU A 746 -5.23 -31.39 -10.43
N ARG A 747 -6.20 -30.96 -11.25
CA ARG A 747 -6.53 -31.64 -12.52
C ARG A 747 -5.66 -31.21 -13.69
N GLY A 748 -5.13 -29.98 -13.69
CA GLY A 748 -4.55 -29.34 -14.86
C GLY A 748 -3.03 -29.29 -14.88
N ARG A 749 -2.34 -29.70 -13.80
CA ARG A 749 -0.89 -29.54 -13.69
C ARG A 749 -0.15 -30.84 -14.03
N PRO A 750 0.49 -30.95 -15.22
CA PRO A 750 1.10 -32.20 -15.68
C PRO A 750 2.33 -32.62 -14.86
N ASN A 751 3.00 -31.66 -14.22
CA ASN A 751 4.21 -31.92 -13.44
C ASN A 751 3.93 -32.18 -11.94
N LEU A 752 2.67 -32.15 -11.51
CA LEU A 752 2.31 -32.46 -10.13
C LEU A 752 2.48 -33.96 -9.89
N ARG A 753 3.51 -34.33 -9.13
CA ARG A 753 3.88 -35.73 -8.87
C ARG A 753 3.15 -36.34 -7.69
N MET A 754 2.95 -35.55 -6.64
CA MET A 754 2.28 -36.03 -5.43
C MET A 754 1.68 -34.90 -4.61
N VAL A 755 0.54 -35.18 -3.96
CA VAL A 755 -0.03 -34.32 -2.92
C VAL A 755 0.22 -34.94 -1.55
N PHE A 756 0.80 -34.19 -0.62
CA PHE A 756 0.92 -34.56 0.78
C PHE A 756 -0.25 -33.98 1.58
N ILE A 757 -1.15 -34.84 2.05
CA ILE A 757 -2.27 -34.43 2.89
C ILE A 757 -1.85 -34.49 4.35
N LEU A 758 -1.84 -33.35 5.01
CA LEU A 758 -1.46 -33.23 6.41
C LEU A 758 -2.69 -33.39 7.30
N ILE A 759 -2.57 -34.27 8.29
CA ILE A 759 -3.60 -34.54 9.31
C ILE A 759 -3.01 -34.23 10.69
N ASP A 760 -3.76 -33.56 11.56
CA ASP A 760 -3.32 -33.25 12.93
C ASP A 760 -3.48 -34.49 13.81
N GLY A 761 -2.38 -35.00 14.36
CA GLY A 761 -2.35 -36.18 15.24
C GLY A 761 -3.12 -36.01 16.55
N ARG A 762 -3.63 -34.81 16.86
CA ARG A 762 -4.54 -34.59 18.01
C ARG A 762 -6.01 -34.79 17.67
N HIS A 763 -6.37 -34.72 16.39
CA HIS A 763 -7.77 -34.67 15.95
C HIS A 763 -8.14 -35.78 14.98
N GLY A 764 -7.15 -36.42 14.33
CA GLY A 764 -7.38 -37.47 13.35
C GLY A 764 -8.12 -36.97 12.11
N LEU A 765 -8.60 -37.92 11.30
CA LEU A 765 -9.31 -37.68 10.05
C LEU A 765 -10.65 -36.97 10.29
N LYS A 766 -11.04 -36.06 9.38
CA LYS A 766 -12.35 -35.38 9.37
C LYS A 766 -12.97 -35.43 7.97
N ASP A 767 -14.27 -35.16 7.88
CA ASP A 767 -15.04 -35.15 6.62
C ASP A 767 -14.43 -34.25 5.54
N SER A 768 -13.80 -33.15 5.92
CA SER A 768 -13.12 -32.28 4.96
C SER A 768 -11.84 -32.89 4.38
N ASP A 769 -11.17 -33.74 5.14
CA ASP A 769 -9.99 -34.50 4.67
C ASP A 769 -10.46 -35.60 3.70
N GLU A 770 -11.52 -36.33 4.07
CA GLU A 770 -12.20 -37.34 3.23
C GLU A 770 -12.66 -36.75 1.89
N HIS A 771 -13.28 -35.56 1.89
CA HIS A 771 -13.70 -34.90 0.66
C HIS A 771 -12.53 -34.56 -0.28
N LEU A 772 -11.40 -34.13 0.27
CA LEU A 772 -10.19 -33.87 -0.53
C LEU A 772 -9.61 -35.17 -1.09
N MET A 773 -9.59 -36.23 -0.28
CA MET A 773 -9.15 -37.56 -0.69
C MET A 773 -9.98 -38.10 -1.86
N THR A 774 -11.31 -37.99 -1.80
CA THR A 774 -12.20 -38.31 -2.92
C THR A 774 -11.91 -37.46 -4.16
N MET A 775 -11.67 -36.15 -3.99
CA MET A 775 -11.35 -35.27 -5.12
C MET A 775 -10.04 -35.68 -5.82
N LEU A 776 -9.05 -36.13 -5.06
CA LEU A 776 -7.77 -36.61 -5.60
C LEU A 776 -7.91 -37.96 -6.30
N ASP A 777 -8.76 -38.85 -5.78
CA ASP A 777 -9.11 -40.10 -6.48
C ASP A 777 -9.78 -39.81 -7.83
N GLU A 778 -10.76 -38.91 -7.87
CA GLU A 778 -11.44 -38.48 -9.11
C GLU A 778 -10.49 -37.79 -10.09
N ALA A 779 -9.47 -37.09 -9.59
CA ALA A 779 -8.46 -36.42 -10.40
C ALA A 779 -7.30 -37.34 -10.81
N ALA A 780 -7.29 -38.59 -10.34
CA ALA A 780 -6.18 -39.55 -10.50
C ALA A 780 -4.82 -38.99 -10.05
N VAL A 781 -4.81 -38.14 -9.01
CA VAL A 781 -3.58 -37.55 -8.46
C VAL A 781 -3.14 -38.36 -7.25
N SER A 782 -1.96 -38.96 -7.33
CA SER A 782 -1.40 -39.72 -6.20
C SER A 782 -1.16 -38.83 -4.98
N TYR A 783 -1.51 -39.33 -3.80
CA TYR A 783 -1.31 -38.58 -2.56
C TYR A 783 -0.86 -39.48 -1.41
N ARG A 784 -0.14 -38.88 -0.45
CA ARG A 784 0.33 -39.56 0.76
C ARG A 784 -0.05 -38.77 2.01
N ILE A 785 -0.50 -39.47 3.04
CA ILE A 785 -0.87 -38.83 4.30
C ILE A 785 0.36 -38.59 5.18
N ILE A 786 0.45 -37.39 5.74
CA ILE A 786 1.44 -37.01 6.73
C ILE A 786 0.74 -36.68 8.05
N LEU A 787 0.94 -37.51 9.06
CA LEU A 787 0.41 -37.26 10.40
C LEU A 787 1.35 -36.29 11.13
N THR A 788 0.84 -35.11 11.45
CA THR A 788 1.61 -34.00 12.02
C THR A 788 1.33 -33.82 13.50
N LYS A 789 2.25 -33.17 14.23
CA LYS A 789 2.12 -32.89 15.68
C LYS A 789 1.93 -34.14 16.53
N CYS A 790 2.49 -35.28 16.11
CA CYS A 790 2.40 -36.53 16.87
C CYS A 790 3.05 -36.43 18.26
N ASP A 791 3.86 -35.41 18.52
CA ASP A 791 4.44 -35.09 19.83
C ASP A 791 3.41 -34.56 20.85
N LYS A 792 2.19 -34.20 20.43
CA LYS A 792 1.18 -33.56 21.27
C LYS A 792 0.04 -34.49 21.72
N SER A 793 0.09 -35.78 21.37
CA SER A 793 -0.94 -36.76 21.72
C SER A 793 -0.30 -37.96 22.40
N LYS A 794 -1.06 -38.68 23.23
CA LYS A 794 -0.56 -39.90 23.88
C LYS A 794 -0.37 -41.02 22.84
N LYS A 795 0.55 -41.95 23.10
CA LYS A 795 0.86 -43.06 22.18
C LYS A 795 -0.38 -43.87 21.76
N ALA A 796 -1.25 -44.19 22.72
CA ALA A 796 -2.50 -44.93 22.47
C ALA A 796 -3.50 -44.15 21.59
N GLU A 797 -3.57 -42.83 21.71
CA GLU A 797 -4.45 -41.98 20.90
C GLU A 797 -3.98 -41.93 19.44
N ILE A 798 -2.66 -41.83 19.23
CA ILE A 798 -2.05 -41.89 17.90
C ILE A 798 -2.30 -43.26 17.26
N GLU A 799 -2.10 -44.36 17.99
CA GLU A 799 -2.34 -45.71 17.47
C GLU A 799 -3.80 -45.92 17.04
N LYS A 800 -4.76 -45.34 17.76
CA LYS A 800 -6.18 -45.32 17.36
C LYS A 800 -6.40 -44.54 16.07
N ILE A 801 -5.90 -43.30 15.98
CA ILE A 801 -6.00 -42.46 14.78
C ILE A 801 -5.40 -43.17 13.55
N GLU A 802 -4.33 -43.91 13.75
CA GLU A 802 -3.72 -44.69 12.68
C GLU A 802 -4.54 -45.88 12.22
N ALA A 803 -5.20 -46.59 13.14
CA ALA A 803 -6.11 -47.66 12.78
C ALA A 803 -7.25 -47.11 11.91
N ASP A 804 -7.83 -45.98 12.32
CA ASP A 804 -8.89 -45.29 11.58
C ASP A 804 -8.41 -44.84 10.19
N LEU A 805 -7.19 -44.27 10.13
CA LEU A 805 -6.59 -43.83 8.87
C LEU A 805 -6.29 -45.00 7.93
N ARG A 806 -5.74 -46.12 8.42
CA ARG A 806 -5.53 -47.33 7.61
C ARG A 806 -6.85 -47.88 7.06
N ALA A 807 -7.92 -47.83 7.85
CA ALA A 807 -9.24 -48.27 7.42
C ALA A 807 -9.83 -47.36 6.33
N SER A 808 -9.66 -46.04 6.46
CA SER A 808 -10.08 -45.07 5.44
C SER A 808 -9.28 -45.22 4.14
N LEU A 809 -7.94 -45.24 4.21
CA LEU A 809 -7.06 -45.30 3.02
C LEU A 809 -7.33 -46.50 2.10
N LYS A 810 -7.83 -47.63 2.64
CA LYS A 810 -8.25 -48.79 1.82
C LYS A 810 -9.37 -48.47 0.82
N LYS A 811 -10.15 -47.41 1.07
CA LYS A 811 -11.27 -46.99 0.23
C LYS A 811 -10.84 -46.04 -0.90
N HIS A 812 -9.59 -45.57 -0.87
CA HIS A 812 -9.10 -44.55 -1.79
C HIS A 812 -7.99 -45.09 -2.68
N VAL A 813 -8.25 -45.13 -3.99
CA VAL A 813 -7.37 -45.78 -4.96
C VAL A 813 -6.11 -44.97 -5.29
N ALA A 814 -6.16 -43.64 -5.18
CA ALA A 814 -5.01 -42.77 -5.44
C ALA A 814 -4.13 -42.58 -4.18
N ALA A 815 -4.54 -43.14 -3.04
CA ALA A 815 -3.82 -43.01 -1.79
C ALA A 815 -2.62 -43.96 -1.72
N TYR A 816 -1.47 -43.43 -1.30
CA TYR A 816 -0.35 -44.26 -0.89
C TYR A 816 -0.69 -44.99 0.42
N PRO A 817 -0.52 -46.32 0.50
CA PRO A 817 -1.05 -47.14 1.60
C PRO A 817 -0.38 -46.86 2.95
N GLU A 818 0.81 -46.27 2.92
CA GLU A 818 1.59 -45.93 4.11
C GLU A 818 1.62 -44.42 4.37
N PHE A 819 1.35 -44.04 5.61
CA PHE A 819 1.46 -42.65 6.07
C PHE A 819 2.71 -42.46 6.93
N LEU A 820 3.18 -41.22 7.03
CA LEU A 820 4.37 -40.88 7.80
C LEU A 820 4.01 -40.11 9.07
N ARG A 821 4.63 -40.45 10.20
CA ARG A 821 4.52 -39.67 11.45
C ARG A 821 5.57 -38.57 11.45
N THR A 822 5.15 -37.34 11.74
CA THR A 822 6.07 -36.20 11.80
C THR A 822 5.83 -35.31 13.01
N SER A 823 6.91 -34.71 13.51
CA SER A 823 6.85 -33.58 14.42
C SER A 823 7.83 -32.51 13.96
N ALA A 824 7.31 -31.41 13.43
CA ALA A 824 8.13 -30.24 13.06
C ALA A 824 8.84 -29.63 14.29
N LEU A 825 8.26 -29.73 15.48
CA LEU A 825 8.84 -29.20 16.73
C LEU A 825 10.00 -30.07 17.23
N LYS A 826 9.86 -31.40 17.16
CA LYS A 826 10.86 -32.36 17.65
C LYS A 826 11.77 -32.90 16.55
N ASN A 827 11.64 -32.36 15.32
CA ASN A 827 12.32 -32.81 14.11
C ASN A 827 12.23 -34.32 13.85
N LYS A 828 11.13 -34.97 14.27
CA LYS A 828 10.93 -36.42 14.11
C LYS A 828 10.25 -36.71 12.77
N GLY A 829 10.72 -37.74 12.05
CA GLY A 829 10.16 -38.15 10.77
C GLY A 829 10.48 -37.21 9.60
N ILE A 830 11.36 -36.22 9.81
CA ILE A 830 11.67 -35.18 8.81
C ILE A 830 12.68 -35.68 7.79
N GLU A 831 13.63 -36.53 8.19
CA GLU A 831 14.65 -37.08 7.30
C GLU A 831 14.03 -38.06 6.29
N GLU A 832 13.17 -38.94 6.78
CA GLU A 832 12.38 -39.85 5.96
C GLU A 832 11.43 -39.07 5.05
N PHE A 833 10.88 -37.95 5.51
CA PHE A 833 10.02 -37.12 4.67
C PHE A 833 10.81 -36.42 3.55
N ARG A 834 12.03 -35.94 3.85
CA ARG A 834 12.92 -35.41 2.81
C ARG A 834 13.25 -36.49 1.78
N ALA A 835 13.57 -37.71 2.21
CA ALA A 835 13.86 -38.82 1.29
C ALA A 835 12.67 -39.13 0.37
N ILE A 836 11.45 -39.16 0.91
CA ILE A 836 10.22 -39.33 0.11
C ILE A 836 10.08 -38.23 -0.94
N ILE A 837 10.32 -36.97 -0.59
CA ILE A 837 10.19 -35.85 -1.54
C ILE A 837 11.30 -35.90 -2.59
N THR A 838 12.54 -36.20 -2.20
CA THR A 838 13.68 -36.32 -3.10
C THR A 838 13.48 -37.42 -4.14
N ALA A 839 12.84 -38.53 -3.77
CA ALA A 839 12.50 -39.61 -4.70
C ALA A 839 11.47 -39.22 -5.79
N LEU A 840 10.80 -38.07 -5.64
CA LEU A 840 9.83 -37.54 -6.60
C LEU A 840 10.41 -36.48 -7.55
N ARG A 841 11.73 -36.23 -7.47
CA ARG A 841 12.45 -35.25 -8.31
C ARG A 841 12.41 -35.57 -9.79
#